data_AF-V5WJ71-F1
#
_entry.id   AF-V5WJ71-F1
#
_cell.length_a   1.000
_cell.length_b   1.000
_cell.length_c   1.000
_cell.angle_alpha   90.00
_cell.angle_beta   90.00
_cell.angle_gamma   90.00
#
_symmetry.space_group_name_H-M   'P 1'
#
loop_
_entity.id
_entity.type
_entity.pdbx_description
1 polymer ?
#
loop_
_entity_poly.entity_id
_entity_poly.type
_entity_poly.pdbx_seq_one_letter_code
_entity_poly.pdbx_strand_id
1 'polypeptide(L)'
;MKKGYIWLIPVVLIISGIGLLFLESGSRFENPLRSSYEFDYPVFATGDSVGNHYVIDTSLRRVSKISGNGELVYRLDGGSREDNRFFYANQISVTPEGYLFLLDETRDAKGFYVLRERILLYSPRGKLLSVVYEREYPPGHNDPTLVQRNRILGLNAVEPGMLRFFILEEDALTPVTITYSLPDGNGPSENTEERVAQKTEEQAESAVSRSVPHRIQKAEPIQVDQAMLYIADAVHSVSGAVATFRDGTIRRLSAAGENRILFNGTSENPPGVVPWELGSAGGDIVFVDLEHKEIRNVSGETLIGREQIMASMNLEDLYPYNYYRLDISPDGRIYTTNDEGIVIYDQGDISFVTSARLGPGRTLGRILWWVGVILTVSGAVLLLWIIYSRIFEGNLPPVLVRSMAVVLLVVAVGALSTFLLINNFNNRYTGIIFQRISQMIQVLPLVIDGDSFSEIESQEDFGNEEYMEIRNTFIDAFNNNRDEWNKGYYFALYRIIDDRLYGFMYMNGGISMYHPFDWLGGDENPGVYDLALDGRIATEMDTDISGDWIYGVGPIYNSRGEVVALFETGTDLYTMNQENRVLIRELIWELVTVLIVLILLMIELTVLSSLLKERRLATPPLSSRDEGFSDGNLARPLVFLYFTAVSFSIAFLPLLSRDLYQPLAGLSRDVVIALPLSLEMAFFGIATVLTSILIAHRGWKGVFAVSLVISALGLLLSALAGSLPAFLLARSLTGLGTGMGYIALRSFINKEGREKLRNQAYSNFYSGMIAGINVGLVLGASLAGLVGYRNVFLMGMALTGMTGILFAFLYRDTRFFWEQDTRGELGHGRALLTMIHSPRLWMYFVLLILPTYVAAAYVSFYFPLFAEARGLSTPEIGRFLIVNGLFIVYLGPPLSRLVEKHLGSFWGSLLGSLMWGAALILAGLSGNIWSAALVLILMGLTEGFAVSSQNGLYFSQKIVHVVGQDRATGYFELMGKLGETIGPVVFAAVLVLGQRQGLILLGIAIAVIAIPYVFIRKAD
;
A
#
# COMPACT_ATOMS: atom_id res chain seq x y z
N MET A 1 29.17 9.94 34.61
CA MET A 1 27.71 9.75 34.48
C MET A 1 27.00 10.03 35.81
N LYS A 2 26.20 11.10 35.92
CA LYS A 2 25.30 11.29 37.08
C LYS A 2 24.02 10.49 36.85
N LYS A 3 23.76 9.49 37.72
CA LYS A 3 22.72 8.44 37.62
C LYS A 3 21.25 8.92 37.57
N GLY A 4 20.96 10.21 37.73
CA GLY A 4 19.60 10.69 37.99
C GLY A 4 18.65 10.79 36.77
N TYR A 5 19.16 10.84 35.54
CA TYR A 5 18.36 11.29 34.39
C TYR A 5 18.02 10.21 33.36
N ILE A 6 18.50 8.98 33.54
CA ILE A 6 18.17 7.83 32.66
C ILE A 6 16.67 7.53 32.68
N TRP A 7 15.97 7.88 33.77
CA TRP A 7 14.53 7.75 33.93
C TRP A 7 13.71 8.68 33.02
N LEU A 8 14.29 9.73 32.45
CA LEU A 8 13.57 10.63 31.52
C LEU A 8 13.33 9.97 30.15
N ILE A 9 14.21 9.07 29.70
CA ILE A 9 14.05 8.36 28.43
C ILE A 9 12.78 7.49 28.42
N PRO A 10 12.52 6.62 29.41
CA PRO A 10 11.27 5.87 29.45
C PRO A 10 10.05 6.79 29.62
N VAL A 11 10.14 7.91 30.33
CA VAL A 11 9.04 8.89 30.43
C VAL A 11 8.72 9.53 29.07
N VAL A 12 9.74 9.91 28.30
CA VAL A 12 9.55 10.44 26.94
C VAL A 12 8.98 9.39 26.00
N LEU A 13 9.48 8.15 26.08
CA LEU A 13 8.94 7.03 25.30
C LEU A 13 7.49 6.70 25.69
N ILE A 14 7.12 6.84 26.96
CA ILE A 14 5.73 6.70 27.42
C ILE A 14 4.86 7.83 26.87
N ILE A 15 5.31 9.09 26.93
CA ILE A 15 4.56 10.24 26.39
C ILE A 15 4.40 10.14 24.87
N SER A 16 5.48 9.80 24.14
CA SER A 16 5.44 9.54 22.71
C SER A 16 4.61 8.29 22.38
N GLY A 17 4.64 7.27 23.23
CA GLY A 17 3.79 6.07 23.12
C GLY A 17 2.31 6.39 23.29
N ILE A 18 1.95 7.22 24.27
CA ILE A 18 0.58 7.74 24.46
C ILE A 18 0.16 8.57 23.24
N GLY A 19 1.04 9.44 22.74
CA GLY A 19 0.79 10.20 21.52
C GLY A 19 0.59 9.32 20.27
N LEU A 20 1.34 8.22 20.15
CA LEU A 20 1.17 7.21 19.10
C LEU A 20 -0.15 6.45 19.22
N LEU A 21 -0.59 6.12 20.44
CA LEU A 21 -1.92 5.51 20.67
C LEU A 21 -3.06 6.44 20.24
N PHE A 22 -2.90 7.75 20.41
CA PHE A 22 -3.85 8.73 19.87
C PHE A 22 -3.77 8.82 18.34
N LEU A 23 -2.58 8.73 17.74
CA LEU A 23 -2.41 8.75 16.28
C LEU A 23 -3.10 7.56 15.58
N GLU A 24 -3.17 6.40 16.21
CA GLU A 24 -3.89 5.21 15.70
C GLU A 24 -5.42 5.37 15.71
N SER A 25 -5.99 6.33 16.46
CA SER A 25 -7.45 6.44 16.65
C SER A 25 -8.28 6.93 15.43
N GLY A 26 -7.72 6.83 14.22
CA GLY A 26 -8.48 6.92 12.95
C GLY A 26 -8.97 8.31 12.53
N SER A 27 -8.96 9.32 13.40
CA SER A 27 -9.31 10.69 13.01
C SER A 27 -8.19 11.30 12.17
N ARG A 28 -8.40 11.35 10.84
CA ARG A 28 -7.49 11.99 9.87
C ARG A 28 -7.33 13.48 10.17
N PHE A 29 -6.35 14.11 9.52
CA PHE A 29 -6.04 15.56 9.57
C PHE A 29 -7.23 16.46 9.20
N GLU A 30 -8.23 16.54 10.07
CA GLU A 30 -9.39 17.39 9.93
C GLU A 30 -9.26 18.59 10.88
N ASN A 31 -9.83 19.72 10.48
CA ASN A 31 -9.84 20.93 11.29
C ASN A 31 -10.57 20.64 12.63
N PRO A 32 -9.89 20.78 13.78
CA PRO A 32 -10.48 20.45 15.08
C PRO A 32 -11.60 21.42 15.50
N LEU A 33 -11.72 22.58 14.84
CA LEU A 33 -12.69 23.62 15.17
C LEU A 33 -13.96 23.59 14.29
N ARG A 34 -14.05 22.71 13.30
CA ARG A 34 -15.24 22.61 12.43
C ARG A 34 -16.41 21.99 13.22
N SER A 35 -17.55 22.67 13.27
CA SER A 35 -18.74 22.28 14.06
C SER A 35 -19.79 21.50 13.28
N SER A 36 -19.73 21.52 11.95
CA SER A 36 -20.65 20.82 11.05
C SER A 36 -19.93 20.21 9.86
N TYR A 37 -20.53 19.17 9.30
CA TYR A 37 -20.21 18.64 7.98
C TYR A 37 -21.27 19.12 7.00
N GLU A 38 -20.88 19.92 6.03
CA GLU A 38 -21.73 20.24 4.88
C GLU A 38 -21.68 19.08 3.90
N PHE A 39 -22.83 18.78 3.29
CA PHE A 39 -22.89 17.89 2.15
C PHE A 39 -22.25 18.58 0.95
N ASP A 40 -21.64 17.77 0.10
CA ASP A 40 -20.84 18.21 -1.03
C ASP A 40 -21.32 17.40 -2.23
N TYR A 41 -22.16 17.98 -3.09
CA TYR A 41 -22.87 17.27 -4.16
C TYR A 41 -23.60 16.00 -3.65
N PRO A 42 -24.64 16.15 -2.80
CA PRO A 42 -25.40 14.99 -2.33
C PRO A 42 -26.16 14.33 -3.48
N VAL A 43 -25.92 13.04 -3.67
CA VAL A 43 -26.39 12.30 -4.84
C VAL A 43 -27.61 11.45 -4.53
N PHE A 44 -27.66 10.83 -3.35
CA PHE A 44 -28.72 9.91 -2.98
C PHE A 44 -28.97 10.00 -1.47
N ALA A 45 -30.23 9.84 -1.05
CA ALA A 45 -30.57 9.81 0.36
C ALA A 45 -31.70 8.82 0.65
N THR A 46 -31.72 8.31 1.88
CA THR A 46 -32.78 7.46 2.41
C THR A 46 -32.89 7.62 3.93
N GLY A 47 -33.87 6.96 4.55
CA GLY A 47 -34.10 7.01 5.99
C GLY A 47 -34.40 5.65 6.61
N ASP A 48 -34.23 5.55 7.93
CA ASP A 48 -34.73 4.42 8.71
C ASP A 48 -36.02 4.74 9.48
N SER A 49 -36.64 3.70 10.03
CA SER A 49 -37.90 3.80 10.78
C SER A 49 -37.81 4.59 12.09
N VAL A 50 -36.59 4.96 12.52
CA VAL A 50 -36.32 5.70 13.76
C VAL A 50 -36.06 7.19 13.48
N GLY A 51 -36.12 7.60 12.21
CA GLY A 51 -35.91 8.99 11.81
C GLY A 51 -34.44 9.36 11.57
N ASN A 52 -33.53 8.39 11.43
CA ASN A 52 -32.18 8.68 10.96
C ASN A 52 -32.17 8.83 9.43
N HIS A 53 -31.29 9.68 8.93
CA HIS A 53 -31.09 9.95 7.51
C HIS A 53 -29.74 9.42 7.06
N TYR A 54 -29.69 8.87 5.85
CA TYR A 54 -28.50 8.33 5.23
C TYR A 54 -28.27 9.03 3.91
N VAL A 55 -27.04 9.41 3.64
CA VAL A 55 -26.70 10.33 2.53
C VAL A 55 -25.47 9.81 1.83
N ILE A 56 -25.53 9.77 0.51
CA ILE A 56 -24.38 9.59 -0.36
C ILE A 56 -23.99 10.96 -0.91
N ASP A 57 -22.74 11.37 -0.71
CA ASP A 57 -22.20 12.65 -1.17
C ASP A 57 -20.72 12.53 -1.58
N THR A 58 -20.11 13.66 -1.93
CA THR A 58 -18.75 13.78 -2.49
C THR A 58 -18.61 12.93 -3.77
N SER A 59 -19.55 13.07 -4.69
CA SER A 59 -19.61 12.31 -5.96
C SER A 59 -19.50 10.80 -5.72
N LEU A 60 -20.45 10.24 -4.96
CA LEU A 60 -20.56 8.80 -4.60
C LEU A 60 -19.48 8.25 -3.66
N ARG A 61 -18.55 9.07 -3.15
CA ARG A 61 -17.38 8.61 -2.37
C ARG A 61 -17.56 8.69 -0.85
N ARG A 62 -18.70 9.16 -0.35
CA ARG A 62 -18.96 9.26 1.09
C ARG A 62 -20.38 8.84 1.40
N VAL A 63 -20.53 8.02 2.45
CA VAL A 63 -21.84 7.66 3.00
C VAL A 63 -21.90 8.10 4.45
N SER A 64 -22.90 8.90 4.80
CA SER A 64 -23.07 9.48 6.13
C SER A 64 -24.40 9.04 6.74
N LYS A 65 -24.38 8.59 8.00
CA LYS A 65 -25.60 8.41 8.82
C LYS A 65 -25.75 9.61 9.75
N ILE A 66 -26.94 10.20 9.76
CA ILE A 66 -27.30 11.38 10.53
C ILE A 66 -28.51 11.01 11.38
N SER A 67 -28.51 11.38 12.66
CA SER A 67 -29.67 11.14 13.51
C SER A 67 -30.77 12.17 13.26
N GLY A 68 -32.01 11.86 13.67
CA GLY A 68 -33.16 12.77 13.48
C GLY A 68 -33.04 14.13 14.17
N ASN A 69 -32.05 14.32 15.06
CA ASN A 69 -31.68 15.63 15.63
C ASN A 69 -30.63 16.41 14.81
N GLY A 70 -30.21 15.87 13.65
CA GLY A 70 -29.23 16.45 12.75
C GLY A 70 -27.76 16.18 13.13
N GLU A 71 -27.45 15.25 14.03
CA GLU A 71 -26.06 14.92 14.41
C GLU A 71 -25.47 13.81 13.53
N LEU A 72 -24.20 13.94 13.14
CA LEU A 72 -23.51 12.88 12.39
C LEU A 72 -23.22 11.68 13.31
N VAL A 73 -23.84 10.52 13.01
CA VAL A 73 -23.70 9.25 13.75
C VAL A 73 -22.48 8.46 13.28
N TYR A 74 -22.25 8.33 11.98
CA TYR A 74 -21.02 7.76 11.40
C TYR A 74 -20.84 8.19 9.95
N ARG A 75 -19.61 8.01 9.46
CA ARG A 75 -19.21 8.30 8.09
C ARG A 75 -18.39 7.13 7.56
N LEU A 76 -18.69 6.72 6.32
CA LEU A 76 -17.93 5.74 5.56
C LEU A 76 -17.27 6.47 4.40
N ASP A 77 -15.96 6.30 4.26
CA ASP A 77 -15.18 6.89 3.17
C ASP A 77 -14.87 5.84 2.11
N GLY A 78 -15.25 6.15 0.87
CA GLY A 78 -15.01 5.34 -0.30
C GLY A 78 -13.75 5.74 -1.07
N GLY A 79 -13.77 5.46 -2.38
CA GLY A 79 -12.71 5.79 -3.31
C GLY A 79 -11.47 4.88 -3.24
N SER A 80 -11.52 3.78 -2.48
CA SER A 80 -10.44 2.80 -2.39
C SER A 80 -10.81 1.53 -3.14
N ARG A 81 -9.84 0.94 -3.85
CA ARG A 81 -10.00 -0.39 -4.50
C ARG A 81 -9.64 -1.56 -3.56
N GLU A 82 -9.36 -1.27 -2.28
CA GLU A 82 -9.12 -2.29 -1.25
C GLU A 82 -10.42 -3.07 -0.94
N ASP A 83 -10.30 -4.38 -0.68
CA ASP A 83 -11.47 -5.25 -0.52
C ASP A 83 -12.37 -4.92 0.68
N ASN A 84 -11.83 -4.26 1.72
CA ASN A 84 -12.56 -3.91 2.94
C ASN A 84 -13.23 -2.53 2.90
N ARG A 85 -13.15 -1.81 1.78
CA ARG A 85 -13.80 -0.50 1.57
C ARG A 85 -14.58 -0.52 0.26
N PHE A 86 -15.50 0.42 0.12
CA PHE A 86 -16.19 0.66 -1.15
C PHE A 86 -15.41 1.69 -2.00
N PHE A 87 -15.63 1.66 -3.31
CA PHE A 87 -15.09 2.61 -4.26
C PHE A 87 -16.12 3.71 -4.54
N TYR A 88 -17.24 3.38 -5.18
CA TYR A 88 -18.39 4.28 -5.35
C TYR A 88 -19.66 3.66 -4.79
N ALA A 89 -20.38 4.38 -3.94
CA ALA A 89 -21.67 3.96 -3.39
C ALA A 89 -22.79 4.47 -4.31
N ASN A 90 -23.29 3.62 -5.21
CA ASN A 90 -24.32 4.02 -6.18
C ASN A 90 -25.71 4.13 -5.57
N GLN A 91 -26.06 3.18 -4.71
CA GLN A 91 -27.34 3.11 -4.06
C GLN A 91 -27.16 2.53 -2.66
N ILE A 92 -28.00 2.97 -1.73
CA ILE A 92 -28.08 2.40 -0.40
C ILE A 92 -29.52 2.04 -0.08
N SER A 93 -29.71 1.01 0.74
CA SER A 93 -31.02 0.65 1.28
C SER A 93 -30.87 0.27 2.74
N VAL A 94 -31.81 0.73 3.57
CA VAL A 94 -31.73 0.60 5.02
C VAL A 94 -32.90 -0.23 5.54
N THR A 95 -32.57 -1.21 6.37
CA THR A 95 -33.56 -2.04 7.07
C THR A 95 -34.27 -1.25 8.18
N PRO A 96 -35.48 -1.67 8.61
CA PRO A 96 -36.14 -1.07 9.77
C PRO A 96 -35.27 -1.04 11.03
N GLU A 97 -34.38 -2.03 11.21
CA GLU A 97 -33.45 -2.15 12.34
C GLU A 97 -32.17 -1.28 12.19
N GLY A 98 -32.01 -0.56 11.07
CA GLY A 98 -30.93 0.39 10.84
C GLY A 98 -29.65 -0.22 10.24
N TYR A 99 -29.67 -1.48 9.79
CA TYR A 99 -28.60 -2.07 8.98
C TYR A 99 -28.64 -1.49 7.56
N LEU A 100 -27.45 -1.19 7.03
CA LEU A 100 -27.25 -0.53 5.75
C LEU A 100 -26.71 -1.51 4.71
N PHE A 101 -27.43 -1.68 3.61
CA PHE A 101 -26.92 -2.30 2.39
C PHE A 101 -26.41 -1.21 1.46
N LEU A 102 -25.19 -1.38 0.94
CA LEU A 102 -24.51 -0.43 0.06
C LEU A 102 -24.12 -1.15 -1.23
N LEU A 103 -24.60 -0.65 -2.36
CA LEU A 103 -24.18 -1.09 -3.70
C LEU A 103 -22.88 -0.38 -4.09
N ASP A 104 -21.78 -1.12 -4.00
CA ASP A 104 -20.42 -0.69 -4.32
C ASP A 104 -20.06 -1.04 -5.77
N GLU A 105 -19.62 -0.04 -6.52
CA GLU A 105 -19.10 -0.18 -7.88
C GLU A 105 -17.60 0.13 -7.91
N THR A 106 -16.79 -0.88 -8.22
CA THR A 106 -15.35 -0.70 -8.42
C THR A 106 -15.04 -0.52 -9.90
N ARG A 107 -14.41 0.62 -10.24
CA ARG A 107 -13.96 0.91 -11.61
C ARG A 107 -12.49 0.54 -11.83
N ASP A 108 -12.13 0.36 -13.09
CA ASP A 108 -10.77 0.11 -13.54
C ASP A 108 -9.81 1.29 -13.25
N ALA A 109 -8.53 1.11 -13.56
CA ALA A 109 -7.51 2.14 -13.33
C ALA A 109 -7.69 3.39 -14.21
N LYS A 110 -8.62 3.38 -15.17
CA LYS A 110 -9.02 4.58 -15.93
C LYS A 110 -10.32 5.19 -15.44
N GLY A 111 -10.93 4.63 -14.39
CA GLY A 111 -12.16 5.15 -13.79
C GLY A 111 -13.39 4.92 -14.67
N PHE A 112 -13.34 3.94 -15.57
CA PHE A 112 -14.20 3.89 -16.73
C PHE A 112 -15.00 2.59 -16.83
N TYR A 113 -14.34 1.43 -16.87
CA TYR A 113 -15.05 0.15 -16.88
C TYR A 113 -15.38 -0.31 -15.47
N VAL A 114 -16.60 -0.81 -15.28
CA VAL A 114 -16.98 -1.51 -14.05
C VAL A 114 -16.28 -2.86 -14.01
N LEU A 115 -15.35 -3.02 -13.07
CA LEU A 115 -14.64 -4.29 -12.83
C LEU A 115 -15.42 -5.20 -11.89
N ARG A 116 -16.17 -4.60 -10.96
CA ARG A 116 -16.84 -5.35 -9.91
C ARG A 116 -18.00 -4.56 -9.32
N GLU A 117 -19.12 -5.24 -9.10
CA GLU A 117 -20.26 -4.75 -8.31
C GLU A 117 -20.41 -5.62 -7.06
N ARG A 118 -20.55 -4.99 -5.90
CA ARG A 118 -20.74 -5.67 -4.61
C ARG A 118 -21.89 -5.07 -3.84
N ILE A 119 -22.61 -5.90 -3.11
CA ILE A 119 -23.54 -5.44 -2.08
C ILE A 119 -22.89 -5.70 -0.73
N LEU A 120 -22.58 -4.61 -0.03
CA LEU A 120 -21.92 -4.61 1.26
C LEU A 120 -22.94 -4.37 2.38
N LEU A 121 -22.91 -5.21 3.42
CA LEU A 121 -23.76 -5.07 4.59
C LEU A 121 -22.99 -4.43 5.74
N TYR A 122 -23.47 -3.30 6.24
CA TYR A 122 -22.96 -2.58 7.38
C TYR A 122 -23.92 -2.66 8.57
N SER A 123 -23.34 -2.76 9.77
CA SER A 123 -24.08 -2.64 11.03
C SER A 123 -24.64 -1.22 11.22
N PRO A 124 -25.63 -1.03 12.13
CA PRO A 124 -26.16 0.30 12.46
C PRO A 124 -25.13 1.31 13.00
N ARG A 125 -23.90 0.87 13.27
CA ARG A 125 -22.77 1.70 13.73
C ARG A 125 -21.69 1.91 12.65
N GLY A 126 -21.93 1.49 11.41
CA GLY A 126 -21.00 1.71 10.29
C GLY A 126 -19.86 0.70 10.18
N LYS A 127 -19.89 -0.41 10.94
CA LYS A 127 -18.92 -1.50 10.77
C LYS A 127 -19.36 -2.45 9.66
N LEU A 128 -18.48 -2.76 8.70
CA LEU A 128 -18.70 -3.76 7.65
C LEU A 128 -18.87 -5.15 8.28
N LEU A 129 -19.95 -5.84 7.94
CA LEU A 129 -20.29 -7.18 8.45
C LEU A 129 -20.02 -8.28 7.42
N SER A 130 -20.44 -8.08 6.17
CA SER A 130 -20.32 -9.09 5.11
C SER A 130 -20.44 -8.45 3.73
N VAL A 131 -19.83 -9.09 2.73
CA VAL A 131 -20.26 -8.98 1.33
C VAL A 131 -21.42 -9.96 1.17
N VAL A 132 -22.59 -9.52 0.72
CA VAL A 132 -23.80 -10.38 0.57
C VAL A 132 -24.08 -10.77 -0.88
N TYR A 133 -23.50 -10.02 -1.82
CA TYR A 133 -23.53 -10.32 -3.25
C TYR A 133 -22.29 -9.72 -3.89
N GLU A 134 -21.71 -10.42 -4.87
CA GLU A 134 -20.55 -9.97 -5.62
C GLU A 134 -20.66 -10.47 -7.06
N ARG A 135 -20.37 -9.57 -8.00
CA ARG A 135 -20.27 -9.85 -9.41
C ARG A 135 -18.99 -9.22 -9.94
N GLU A 136 -18.07 -10.06 -10.41
CA GLU A 136 -16.83 -9.61 -11.05
C GLU A 136 -16.95 -9.68 -12.57
N TYR A 137 -16.33 -8.71 -13.23
CA TYR A 137 -16.20 -8.62 -14.68
C TYR A 137 -14.74 -8.85 -15.06
N PRO A 138 -14.44 -9.74 -16.03
CA PRO A 138 -13.07 -10.07 -16.36
C PRO A 138 -12.29 -8.84 -16.84
N PRO A 139 -11.05 -8.62 -16.36
CA PRO A 139 -10.20 -7.53 -16.84
C PRO A 139 -9.97 -7.62 -18.36
N GLY A 140 -10.09 -6.49 -19.07
CA GLY A 140 -9.92 -6.42 -20.53
C GLY A 140 -11.17 -6.73 -21.36
N HIS A 141 -12.31 -7.02 -20.70
CA HIS A 141 -13.61 -7.06 -21.36
C HIS A 141 -14.14 -5.63 -21.57
N ASN A 142 -13.68 -4.97 -22.64
CA ASN A 142 -14.05 -3.59 -22.99
C ASN A 142 -15.44 -3.54 -23.65
N ASP A 143 -16.46 -3.95 -22.91
CA ASP A 143 -17.84 -3.83 -23.37
C ASP A 143 -18.32 -2.39 -23.17
N PRO A 144 -18.73 -1.65 -24.21
CA PRO A 144 -19.25 -0.29 -24.06
C PRO A 144 -20.43 -0.18 -23.09
N THR A 145 -21.18 -1.27 -22.86
CA THR A 145 -22.29 -1.31 -21.89
C THR A 145 -21.83 -1.33 -20.43
N LEU A 146 -20.56 -1.63 -20.16
CA LEU A 146 -19.94 -1.62 -18.83
C LEU A 146 -19.21 -0.31 -18.51
N VAL A 147 -19.31 0.70 -19.38
CA VAL A 147 -18.71 2.00 -19.13
C VAL A 147 -19.55 2.77 -18.12
N GLN A 148 -19.02 2.91 -16.91
CA GLN A 148 -19.60 3.70 -15.81
C GLN A 148 -21.09 3.40 -15.60
N ARG A 149 -21.49 2.13 -15.78
CA ARG A 149 -22.88 1.70 -15.76
C ARG A 149 -23.04 0.40 -14.99
N ASN A 150 -23.92 0.44 -13.99
CA ASN A 150 -24.26 -0.71 -13.16
C ASN A 150 -25.22 -1.65 -13.87
N ARG A 151 -25.12 -2.94 -13.51
CA ARG A 151 -26.12 -3.95 -13.87
C ARG A 151 -27.08 -4.24 -12.72
N ILE A 152 -26.74 -3.87 -11.48
CA ILE A 152 -27.63 -4.01 -10.34
C ILE A 152 -28.51 -2.76 -10.21
N LEU A 153 -29.83 -2.95 -10.20
CA LEU A 153 -30.83 -1.87 -10.08
C LEU A 153 -31.79 -2.14 -8.92
N GLY A 154 -32.40 -1.08 -8.39
CA GLY A 154 -33.56 -1.17 -7.49
C GLY A 154 -33.30 -1.86 -6.15
N LEU A 155 -32.19 -1.52 -5.47
CA LEU A 155 -31.84 -2.11 -4.18
C LEU A 155 -32.89 -1.80 -3.09
N ASN A 156 -33.58 -2.81 -2.58
CA ASN A 156 -34.66 -2.65 -1.58
C ASN A 156 -34.54 -3.65 -0.42
N ALA A 157 -34.32 -3.13 0.79
CA ALA A 157 -34.17 -3.90 2.03
C ALA A 157 -35.29 -3.62 3.06
N VAL A 158 -36.44 -3.13 2.60
CA VAL A 158 -37.54 -2.67 3.47
C VAL A 158 -38.22 -3.84 4.20
N GLU A 159 -38.35 -4.98 3.54
CA GLU A 159 -38.95 -6.19 4.13
C GLU A 159 -37.95 -6.89 5.09
N PRO A 160 -38.32 -7.15 6.36
CA PRO A 160 -37.42 -7.77 7.32
C PRO A 160 -36.84 -9.11 6.83
N GLY A 161 -35.51 -9.23 6.84
CA GLY A 161 -34.80 -10.45 6.45
C GLY A 161 -34.74 -10.70 4.94
N MET A 162 -35.21 -9.77 4.11
CA MET A 162 -35.15 -9.86 2.65
C MET A 162 -34.52 -8.62 2.04
N LEU A 163 -33.65 -8.85 1.06
CA LEU A 163 -33.09 -7.84 0.18
C LEU A 163 -33.48 -8.21 -1.24
N ARG A 164 -34.09 -7.27 -1.97
CA ARG A 164 -34.48 -7.45 -3.36
C ARG A 164 -33.74 -6.45 -4.25
N PHE A 165 -33.43 -6.88 -5.46
CA PHE A 165 -32.85 -6.04 -6.52
C PHE A 165 -33.03 -6.75 -7.86
N PHE A 166 -32.75 -6.03 -8.95
CA PHE A 166 -32.72 -6.58 -10.29
C PHE A 166 -31.31 -6.66 -10.83
N ILE A 167 -31.07 -7.65 -11.69
CA ILE A 167 -29.91 -7.72 -12.54
C ILE A 167 -30.36 -7.41 -13.97
N LEU A 168 -29.83 -6.34 -14.54
CA LEU A 168 -30.00 -5.97 -15.94
C LEU A 168 -29.05 -6.79 -16.82
N GLU A 169 -29.62 -7.48 -17.79
CA GLU A 169 -28.94 -8.26 -18.81
C GLU A 169 -29.30 -7.71 -20.20
N GLU A 170 -28.65 -8.21 -21.25
CA GLU A 170 -28.78 -7.66 -22.61
C GLU A 170 -30.24 -7.57 -23.07
N ASP A 171 -30.99 -8.68 -22.92
CA ASP A 171 -32.40 -8.81 -23.33
C ASP A 171 -33.32 -9.25 -22.18
N ALA A 172 -32.90 -9.03 -20.93
CA ALA A 172 -33.71 -9.44 -19.78
C ALA A 172 -33.47 -8.60 -18.52
N LEU A 173 -34.50 -8.57 -17.68
CA LEU A 173 -34.42 -8.08 -16.30
C LEU A 173 -34.66 -9.25 -15.34
N THR A 174 -33.65 -9.61 -14.56
CA THR A 174 -33.72 -10.76 -13.64
C THR A 174 -33.95 -10.31 -12.20
N PRO A 175 -35.11 -10.61 -11.58
CA PRO A 175 -35.34 -10.32 -10.17
C PRO A 175 -34.51 -11.24 -9.28
N VAL A 176 -33.88 -10.67 -8.25
CA VAL A 176 -33.09 -11.39 -7.26
C VAL A 176 -33.60 -11.08 -5.85
N THR A 177 -33.72 -12.11 -5.03
CA THR A 177 -34.03 -12.00 -3.61
C THR A 177 -32.95 -12.68 -2.79
N ILE A 178 -32.38 -11.95 -1.83
CA ILE A 178 -31.47 -12.47 -0.83
C ILE A 178 -32.22 -12.54 0.50
N THR A 179 -32.40 -13.74 1.03
CA THR A 179 -32.90 -13.94 2.40
C THR A 179 -31.70 -13.97 3.34
N TYR A 180 -31.71 -13.18 4.40
CA TYR A 180 -30.60 -13.07 5.36
C TYR A 180 -31.11 -13.16 6.81
N SER A 181 -30.22 -13.54 7.73
CA SER A 181 -30.51 -13.56 9.17
C SER A 181 -29.57 -12.60 9.90
N LEU A 182 -30.10 -11.45 10.30
CA LEU A 182 -29.33 -10.45 11.05
C LEU A 182 -29.00 -10.98 12.46
N PRO A 183 -27.85 -10.59 13.03
CA PRO A 183 -27.56 -10.83 14.44
C PRO A 183 -28.62 -10.18 15.35
N ASP A 184 -28.99 -10.82 16.47
CA ASP A 184 -30.02 -10.32 17.40
C ASP A 184 -29.79 -8.83 17.76
N GLY A 185 -30.84 -8.01 17.63
CA GLY A 185 -30.84 -6.54 17.78
C GLY A 185 -30.46 -6.01 19.18
N ASN A 186 -30.13 -6.87 20.13
CA ASN A 186 -29.32 -6.51 21.28
C ASN A 186 -27.85 -6.68 20.89
N GLY A 187 -27.30 -5.65 20.24
CA GLY A 187 -25.85 -5.58 20.00
C GLY A 187 -25.09 -5.96 21.28
N PRO A 188 -23.90 -6.59 21.19
CA PRO A 188 -23.17 -6.99 22.38
C PRO A 188 -23.00 -5.77 23.30
N SER A 189 -23.32 -5.92 24.59
CA SER A 189 -23.24 -4.83 25.57
C SER A 189 -21.90 -4.07 25.48
N GLU A 190 -21.89 -2.78 25.81
CA GLU A 190 -20.69 -1.91 25.87
C GLU A 190 -19.48 -2.62 26.50
N ASN A 191 -19.72 -3.42 27.57
CA ASN A 191 -18.67 -4.17 28.28
C ASN A 191 -18.18 -5.43 27.56
N THR A 192 -18.96 -6.00 26.64
CA THR A 192 -18.57 -7.13 25.79
C THR A 192 -17.91 -6.63 24.51
N GLU A 193 -18.33 -5.49 23.99
CA GLU A 193 -17.70 -4.80 22.86
C GLU A 193 -16.35 -4.19 23.23
N GLU A 194 -16.17 -3.57 24.40
CA GLU A 194 -14.84 -3.13 24.84
C GLU A 194 -13.89 -4.31 25.10
N ARG A 195 -14.40 -5.44 25.62
CA ARG A 195 -13.58 -6.65 25.81
C ARG A 195 -13.19 -7.35 24.51
N VAL A 196 -13.97 -7.14 23.43
CA VAL A 196 -13.68 -7.65 22.09
C VAL A 196 -12.92 -6.61 21.25
N ALA A 197 -13.12 -5.31 21.48
CA ALA A 197 -12.43 -4.19 20.84
C ALA A 197 -11.04 -3.91 21.46
N GLN A 198 -10.81 -4.31 22.71
CA GLN A 198 -9.46 -4.41 23.29
C GLN A 198 -8.65 -5.58 22.70
N LYS A 199 -9.25 -6.42 21.85
CA LYS A 199 -8.52 -7.31 20.94
C LYS A 199 -8.46 -6.66 19.57
N THR A 200 -7.44 -5.82 19.42
CA THR A 200 -6.77 -5.34 18.20
C THR A 200 -7.62 -5.27 16.93
N GLU A 201 -7.67 -4.10 16.30
CA GLU A 201 -8.23 -3.85 14.94
C GLU A 201 -7.76 -4.86 13.87
N GLU A 202 -6.67 -5.59 14.12
CA GLU A 202 -6.18 -6.74 13.36
C GLU A 202 -7.14 -7.95 13.28
N GLN A 203 -8.02 -8.16 14.26
CA GLN A 203 -9.04 -9.21 14.15
C GLN A 203 -10.16 -8.83 13.18
N ALA A 204 -10.36 -7.54 12.89
CA ALA A 204 -11.32 -7.08 11.89
C ALA A 204 -10.86 -7.45 10.46
N GLU A 205 -9.55 -7.49 10.20
CA GLU A 205 -8.98 -7.93 8.92
C GLU A 205 -9.17 -9.44 8.66
N SER A 206 -9.34 -10.25 9.72
CA SER A 206 -9.76 -11.66 9.60
C SER A 206 -11.28 -11.86 9.75
N ALA A 207 -12.04 -10.81 10.10
CA ALA A 207 -13.46 -10.89 10.43
C ALA A 207 -14.42 -10.80 9.24
N VAL A 208 -13.91 -10.79 8.00
CA VAL A 208 -14.73 -11.16 6.83
C VAL A 208 -15.22 -12.62 6.95
N SER A 209 -14.66 -13.41 7.88
CA SER A 209 -15.01 -14.81 8.16
C SER A 209 -16.27 -15.05 9.00
N ARG A 210 -17.09 -14.04 9.33
CA ARG A 210 -18.48 -14.29 9.78
C ARG A 210 -19.44 -13.74 8.73
N SER A 211 -19.53 -14.43 7.60
CA SER A 211 -20.58 -14.16 6.64
C SER A 211 -21.92 -14.26 7.37
N VAL A 212 -22.70 -13.19 7.31
CA VAL A 212 -24.10 -13.24 7.73
C VAL A 212 -24.75 -14.34 6.88
N PRO A 213 -25.34 -15.39 7.48
CA PRO A 213 -25.95 -16.46 6.70
C PRO A 213 -27.01 -15.86 5.77
N HIS A 214 -26.86 -16.11 4.49
CA HIS A 214 -27.79 -15.62 3.48
C HIS A 214 -27.98 -16.66 2.37
N ARG A 215 -29.13 -16.60 1.71
CA ARG A 215 -29.47 -17.44 0.57
C ARG A 215 -29.93 -16.56 -0.58
N ILE A 216 -29.26 -16.70 -1.72
CA ILE A 216 -29.60 -16.00 -2.96
C ILE A 216 -30.61 -16.85 -3.75
N GLN A 217 -31.70 -16.24 -4.17
CA GLN A 217 -32.71 -16.81 -5.05
C GLN A 217 -32.86 -15.89 -6.26
N LYS A 218 -32.61 -16.44 -7.46
CA LYS A 218 -32.86 -15.74 -8.72
C LYS A 218 -34.20 -16.24 -9.28
N ALA A 219 -35.11 -15.31 -9.58
CA ALA A 219 -36.37 -15.63 -10.25
C ALA A 219 -36.15 -15.87 -11.75
N GLU A 220 -37.19 -16.32 -12.46
CA GLU A 220 -37.16 -16.40 -13.92
C GLU A 220 -36.91 -15.00 -14.54
N PRO A 221 -35.98 -14.88 -15.51
CA PRO A 221 -35.71 -13.61 -16.18
C PRO A 221 -36.95 -13.11 -16.93
N ILE A 222 -37.29 -11.83 -16.74
CA ILE A 222 -38.34 -11.17 -17.52
C ILE A 222 -37.72 -10.74 -18.85
N GLN A 223 -38.15 -11.35 -19.95
CA GLN A 223 -37.64 -11.04 -21.29
C GLN A 223 -38.07 -9.63 -21.71
N VAL A 224 -37.10 -8.81 -22.09
CA VAL A 224 -37.28 -7.45 -22.60
C VAL A 224 -36.21 -7.21 -23.65
N ASP A 225 -36.62 -7.10 -24.92
CA ASP A 225 -35.68 -6.89 -26.02
C ASP A 225 -34.83 -5.64 -25.77
N GLN A 226 -33.50 -5.78 -25.90
CA GLN A 226 -32.53 -4.71 -25.66
C GLN A 226 -32.74 -4.03 -24.29
N ALA A 227 -33.06 -4.80 -23.25
CA ALA A 227 -33.25 -4.33 -21.88
C ALA A 227 -32.14 -3.37 -21.42
N MET A 228 -30.87 -3.69 -21.72
CA MET A 228 -29.75 -2.80 -21.40
C MET A 228 -29.88 -1.43 -22.09
N LEU A 229 -30.40 -1.32 -23.30
CA LEU A 229 -30.56 -0.02 -23.94
C LEU A 229 -31.78 0.74 -23.41
N TYR A 230 -32.91 0.05 -23.22
CA TYR A 230 -34.19 0.70 -22.96
C TYR A 230 -34.50 0.96 -21.47
N ILE A 231 -34.11 0.07 -20.56
CA ILE A 231 -34.47 0.21 -19.13
C ILE A 231 -33.55 1.22 -18.44
N ALA A 232 -34.14 2.29 -17.91
CA ALA A 232 -33.45 3.32 -17.13
C ALA A 232 -33.32 2.90 -15.65
N ASP A 233 -34.44 2.53 -15.04
CA ASP A 233 -34.52 2.11 -13.64
C ASP A 233 -35.64 1.06 -13.45
N ALA A 234 -35.59 0.31 -12.36
CA ALA A 234 -36.59 -0.69 -12.02
C ALA A 234 -36.79 -0.83 -10.50
N VAL A 235 -38.05 -0.96 -10.07
CA VAL A 235 -38.45 -1.12 -8.67
C VAL A 235 -39.36 -2.32 -8.46
N HIS A 236 -39.28 -2.90 -7.26
CA HIS A 236 -40.22 -3.94 -6.82
C HIS A 236 -41.51 -3.30 -6.31
N SER A 237 -42.66 -3.72 -6.86
CA SER A 237 -43.99 -3.36 -6.37
C SER A 237 -44.73 -4.62 -5.87
N VAL A 238 -45.75 -4.41 -5.04
CA VAL A 238 -46.70 -5.46 -4.58
C VAL A 238 -47.30 -6.24 -5.77
N SER A 239 -47.43 -5.57 -6.91
CA SER A 239 -48.07 -6.10 -8.12
C SER A 239 -47.10 -6.64 -9.19
N GLY A 240 -45.80 -6.69 -8.91
CA GLY A 240 -44.77 -7.16 -9.85
C GLY A 240 -43.62 -6.17 -10.01
N ALA A 241 -42.74 -6.44 -10.99
CA ALA A 241 -41.67 -5.52 -11.35
C ALA A 241 -42.22 -4.34 -12.17
N VAL A 242 -41.77 -3.12 -11.86
CA VAL A 242 -42.10 -1.92 -12.62
C VAL A 242 -40.79 -1.26 -13.05
N ALA A 243 -40.70 -0.85 -14.31
CA ALA A 243 -39.50 -0.25 -14.86
C ALA A 243 -39.82 1.01 -15.69
N THR A 244 -38.90 1.96 -15.65
CA THR A 244 -38.91 3.14 -16.52
C THR A 244 -38.14 2.83 -17.78
N PHE A 245 -38.70 3.19 -18.92
CA PHE A 245 -38.11 3.04 -20.24
C PHE A 245 -37.69 4.41 -20.77
N ARG A 246 -36.55 4.46 -21.47
CA ARG A 246 -36.00 5.69 -22.06
C ARG A 246 -36.81 6.28 -23.21
N ASP A 247 -37.82 5.54 -23.67
CA ASP A 247 -38.84 5.99 -24.60
C ASP A 247 -39.96 6.81 -23.92
N GLY A 248 -39.81 7.14 -22.63
CA GLY A 248 -40.76 7.97 -21.89
C GLY A 248 -41.91 7.21 -21.23
N THR A 249 -41.87 5.87 -21.22
CA THR A 249 -42.94 5.06 -20.62
C THR A 249 -42.55 4.40 -19.30
N ILE A 250 -43.52 4.25 -18.39
CA ILE A 250 -43.39 3.41 -17.19
C ILE A 250 -44.23 2.16 -17.42
N ARG A 251 -43.60 0.98 -17.32
CA ARG A 251 -44.24 -0.30 -17.64
C ARG A 251 -44.21 -1.25 -16.46
N ARG A 252 -45.30 -1.98 -16.26
CA ARG A 252 -45.34 -3.16 -15.40
C ARG A 252 -44.91 -4.37 -16.23
N LEU A 253 -43.87 -5.04 -15.77
CA LEU A 253 -43.25 -6.17 -16.44
C LEU A 253 -43.83 -7.49 -15.94
N SER A 254 -44.04 -8.42 -16.87
CA SER A 254 -44.55 -9.77 -16.60
C SER A 254 -43.61 -10.82 -17.17
N ALA A 255 -43.40 -11.92 -16.44
CA ALA A 255 -42.62 -13.06 -16.95
C ALA A 255 -43.25 -13.70 -18.21
N ALA A 256 -44.55 -13.48 -18.46
CA ALA A 256 -45.23 -13.92 -19.68
C ALA A 256 -45.01 -13.00 -20.90
N GLY A 257 -44.28 -11.89 -20.76
CA GLY A 257 -44.02 -10.92 -21.83
C GLY A 257 -45.12 -9.88 -22.05
N GLU A 258 -46.24 -9.96 -21.32
CA GLU A 258 -47.32 -8.97 -21.38
C GLU A 258 -46.96 -7.72 -20.55
N ASN A 259 -46.22 -6.79 -21.16
CA ASN A 259 -45.82 -5.52 -20.52
C ASN A 259 -46.96 -4.49 -20.59
N ARG A 260 -47.50 -4.07 -19.43
CA ARG A 260 -48.58 -3.09 -19.35
C ARG A 260 -48.02 -1.68 -19.10
N ILE A 261 -48.32 -0.74 -19.98
CA ILE A 261 -48.00 0.68 -19.77
C ILE A 261 -48.84 1.22 -18.61
N LEU A 262 -48.16 1.77 -17.60
CA LEU A 262 -48.77 2.43 -16.44
C LEU A 262 -48.79 3.96 -16.62
N PHE A 263 -47.77 4.50 -17.26
CA PHE A 263 -47.64 5.92 -17.57
C PHE A 263 -46.99 6.08 -18.95
N ASN A 264 -47.43 7.09 -19.70
CA ASN A 264 -46.82 7.48 -20.97
C ASN A 264 -46.54 8.99 -20.93
N GLY A 265 -45.27 9.38 -20.94
CA GLY A 265 -44.86 10.77 -21.11
C GLY A 265 -45.27 11.25 -22.50
N THR A 266 -45.97 12.38 -22.57
CA THR A 266 -46.54 12.93 -23.81
C THR A 266 -45.54 13.02 -24.96
N SER A 267 -46.01 12.74 -26.18
CA SER A 267 -45.26 12.70 -27.46
C SER A 267 -44.93 14.07 -28.07
N GLU A 268 -44.94 15.16 -27.30
CA GLU A 268 -44.68 16.53 -27.80
C GLU A 268 -43.18 16.88 -27.75
N ASN A 269 -42.77 17.91 -28.51
CA ASN A 269 -41.40 18.46 -28.52
C ASN A 269 -41.47 19.96 -28.16
N PRO A 270 -40.92 20.42 -27.03
CA PRO A 270 -40.27 19.63 -25.98
C PRO A 270 -41.25 18.66 -25.27
N PRO A 271 -40.75 17.57 -24.66
CA PRO A 271 -41.60 16.60 -23.99
C PRO A 271 -42.31 17.22 -22.80
N GLY A 272 -43.60 16.92 -22.65
CA GLY A 272 -44.35 17.35 -21.47
C GLY A 272 -43.96 16.63 -20.18
N VAL A 273 -43.51 15.37 -20.18
CA VAL A 273 -43.08 14.66 -18.95
C VAL A 273 -41.95 13.70 -19.31
N VAL A 274 -40.87 13.70 -18.53
CA VAL A 274 -39.74 12.78 -18.71
C VAL A 274 -39.58 11.91 -17.46
N PRO A 275 -40.16 10.70 -17.42
CA PRO A 275 -40.03 9.81 -16.27
C PRO A 275 -38.60 9.25 -16.16
N TRP A 276 -38.08 9.18 -14.93
CA TRP A 276 -36.70 8.75 -14.66
C TRP A 276 -36.61 7.66 -13.58
N GLU A 277 -36.29 8.00 -12.33
CA GLU A 277 -36.19 7.02 -11.23
C GLU A 277 -37.54 6.70 -10.60
N LEU A 278 -37.67 5.48 -10.06
CA LEU A 278 -38.90 4.95 -9.49
C LEU A 278 -38.79 4.67 -7.99
N GLY A 279 -39.89 4.91 -7.29
CA GLY A 279 -40.12 4.45 -5.92
C GLY A 279 -41.48 3.75 -5.80
N SER A 280 -41.60 2.82 -4.85
CA SER A 280 -42.90 2.22 -4.50
C SER A 280 -43.29 2.53 -3.06
N ALA A 281 -44.37 3.30 -2.88
CA ALA A 281 -44.96 3.66 -1.59
C ALA A 281 -46.34 3.03 -1.45
N GLY A 282 -46.52 2.07 -0.54
CA GLY A 282 -47.84 1.50 -0.26
C GLY A 282 -48.52 0.78 -1.44
N GLY A 283 -47.76 0.43 -2.49
CA GLY A 283 -48.28 -0.16 -3.72
C GLY A 283 -48.47 0.83 -4.88
N ASP A 284 -48.48 2.14 -4.59
CA ASP A 284 -48.43 3.19 -5.60
C ASP A 284 -47.01 3.38 -6.12
N ILE A 285 -46.90 3.80 -7.38
CA ILE A 285 -45.62 4.09 -8.04
C ILE A 285 -45.45 5.60 -8.10
N VAL A 286 -44.30 6.03 -7.60
CA VAL A 286 -43.85 7.41 -7.62
C VAL A 286 -42.62 7.47 -8.52
N PHE A 287 -42.46 8.55 -9.27
CA PHE A 287 -41.36 8.73 -10.18
C PHE A 287 -40.87 10.18 -10.22
N VAL A 288 -39.64 10.35 -10.67
CA VAL A 288 -39.04 11.65 -10.97
C VAL A 288 -39.46 12.10 -12.37
N ASP A 289 -40.07 13.28 -12.47
CA ASP A 289 -40.31 14.01 -13.71
C ASP A 289 -39.18 15.02 -13.92
N LEU A 290 -38.23 14.68 -14.81
CA LEU A 290 -37.04 15.51 -15.03
C LEU A 290 -37.38 16.85 -15.68
N GLU A 291 -38.37 16.90 -16.59
CA GLU A 291 -38.70 18.11 -17.34
C GLU A 291 -39.24 19.21 -16.42
N HIS A 292 -40.20 18.85 -15.58
CA HIS A 292 -40.82 19.79 -14.64
C HIS A 292 -40.04 19.94 -13.34
N LYS A 293 -39.00 19.10 -13.13
CA LYS A 293 -38.23 19.03 -11.89
C LYS A 293 -39.13 18.71 -10.68
N GLU A 294 -39.98 17.69 -10.85
CA GLU A 294 -41.00 17.29 -9.88
C GLU A 294 -40.90 15.79 -9.53
N ILE A 295 -41.48 15.41 -8.39
CA ILE A 295 -41.74 14.01 -8.03
C ILE A 295 -43.24 13.79 -8.04
N ARG A 296 -43.69 12.84 -8.85
CA ARG A 296 -45.09 12.64 -9.20
C ARG A 296 -45.50 11.20 -8.99
N ASN A 297 -46.78 10.97 -8.69
CA ASN A 297 -47.34 9.61 -8.76
C ASN A 297 -47.78 9.29 -10.20
N VAL A 298 -47.89 8.01 -10.51
CA VAL A 298 -48.38 7.54 -11.83
C VAL A 298 -49.82 8.02 -12.13
N SER A 299 -50.59 8.41 -11.12
CA SER A 299 -51.92 9.01 -11.28
C SER A 299 -51.89 10.48 -11.75
N GLY A 300 -50.71 11.11 -11.79
CA GLY A 300 -50.46 12.47 -12.27
C GLY A 300 -50.37 13.56 -11.19
N GLU A 301 -50.51 13.22 -9.91
CA GLU A 301 -50.40 14.13 -8.77
C GLU A 301 -48.93 14.45 -8.45
N THR A 302 -48.62 15.74 -8.28
CA THR A 302 -47.29 16.23 -7.87
C THR A 302 -47.17 16.21 -6.34
N LEU A 303 -46.21 15.43 -5.85
CA LEU A 303 -45.91 15.26 -4.42
C LEU A 303 -44.83 16.23 -3.95
N ILE A 304 -43.76 16.35 -4.72
CA ILE A 304 -42.67 17.32 -4.48
C ILE A 304 -42.50 18.12 -5.76
N GLY A 305 -42.59 19.44 -5.65
CA GLY A 305 -42.44 20.39 -6.73
C GLY A 305 -42.23 21.79 -6.18
N ARG A 306 -41.99 22.77 -7.05
CA ARG A 306 -41.70 24.15 -6.63
C ARG A 306 -42.81 24.71 -5.73
N GLU A 307 -44.07 24.53 -6.10
CA GLU A 307 -45.21 25.06 -5.34
C GLU A 307 -45.33 24.41 -3.96
N GLN A 308 -45.18 23.08 -3.87
CA GLN A 308 -45.27 22.33 -2.61
C GLN A 308 -44.13 22.72 -1.66
N ILE A 309 -42.92 22.93 -2.18
CA ILE A 309 -41.76 23.38 -1.39
C ILE A 309 -41.96 24.83 -0.91
N MET A 310 -42.34 25.74 -1.81
CA MET A 310 -42.58 27.14 -1.41
C MET A 310 -43.70 27.25 -0.36
N ALA A 311 -44.77 26.48 -0.52
CA ALA A 311 -45.90 26.48 0.42
C ALA A 311 -45.53 25.91 1.81
N SER A 312 -44.80 24.80 1.85
CA SER A 312 -44.38 24.16 3.12
C SER A 312 -43.33 24.98 3.87
N MET A 313 -42.43 25.67 3.16
CA MET A 313 -41.33 26.43 3.77
C MET A 313 -41.59 27.94 3.91
N ASN A 314 -42.74 28.45 3.46
CA ASN A 314 -43.05 29.89 3.44
C ASN A 314 -41.97 30.71 2.69
N LEU A 315 -41.51 30.20 1.54
CA LEU A 315 -40.50 30.87 0.71
C LEU A 315 -41.19 31.79 -0.32
N GLU A 316 -40.63 32.98 -0.53
CA GLU A 316 -41.10 33.91 -1.58
C GLU A 316 -40.60 33.53 -2.98
N ASP A 317 -39.45 32.88 -3.07
CA ASP A 317 -38.89 32.34 -4.31
C ASP A 317 -38.01 31.12 -4.03
N LEU A 318 -37.93 30.21 -4.99
CA LEU A 318 -37.13 29.00 -4.93
C LEU A 318 -36.46 28.77 -6.29
N TYR A 319 -35.14 28.60 -6.26
CA TYR A 319 -34.41 28.19 -7.45
C TYR A 319 -34.87 26.77 -7.86
N PRO A 320 -35.22 26.54 -9.13
CA PRO A 320 -35.72 25.24 -9.57
C PRO A 320 -34.58 24.23 -9.69
N TYR A 321 -34.37 23.42 -8.65
CA TYR A 321 -33.36 22.36 -8.64
C TYR A 321 -33.79 21.13 -9.42
N ASN A 322 -32.85 20.47 -10.10
CA ASN A 322 -33.09 19.15 -10.70
C ASN A 322 -33.05 18.07 -9.61
N TYR A 323 -34.00 17.14 -9.69
CA TYR A 323 -34.01 15.93 -8.89
C TYR A 323 -33.64 14.76 -9.79
N TYR A 324 -32.52 14.09 -9.52
CA TYR A 324 -32.06 12.96 -10.34
C TYR A 324 -32.24 11.60 -9.66
N ARG A 325 -32.43 11.60 -8.33
CA ARG A 325 -32.56 10.39 -7.54
C ARG A 325 -33.83 10.39 -6.67
N LEU A 326 -34.36 9.20 -6.43
CA LEU A 326 -35.54 8.98 -5.59
C LEU A 326 -35.38 7.71 -4.75
N ASP A 327 -35.78 7.78 -3.48
CA ASP A 327 -35.96 6.58 -2.66
C ASP A 327 -37.15 6.71 -1.71
N ILE A 328 -37.67 5.57 -1.28
CA ILE A 328 -38.78 5.49 -0.33
C ILE A 328 -38.35 4.67 0.87
N SER A 329 -38.33 5.32 2.03
CA SER A 329 -37.89 4.69 3.28
C SER A 329 -38.92 3.67 3.80
N PRO A 330 -38.53 2.78 4.73
CA PRO A 330 -39.42 1.74 5.26
C PRO A 330 -40.73 2.24 5.90
N ASP A 331 -40.75 3.49 6.37
CA ASP A 331 -41.91 4.15 6.95
C ASP A 331 -42.76 4.95 5.93
N GLY A 332 -42.37 4.94 4.65
CA GLY A 332 -43.11 5.54 3.55
C GLY A 332 -42.78 7.01 3.25
N ARG A 333 -41.74 7.58 3.88
CA ARG A 333 -41.25 8.93 3.53
C ARG A 333 -40.50 8.87 2.20
N ILE A 334 -40.65 9.94 1.41
CA ILE A 334 -39.98 10.08 0.12
C ILE A 334 -38.72 10.92 0.30
N TYR A 335 -37.59 10.41 -0.19
CA TYR A 335 -36.29 11.07 -0.19
C TYR A 335 -35.86 11.40 -1.61
N THR A 336 -35.34 12.61 -1.80
CA THR A 336 -34.63 13.02 -3.01
C THR A 336 -33.49 13.97 -2.62
N THR A 337 -32.61 14.27 -3.56
CA THR A 337 -31.50 15.21 -3.36
C THR A 337 -31.46 16.21 -4.49
N ASN A 338 -30.96 17.40 -4.18
CA ASN A 338 -30.55 18.41 -5.15
C ASN A 338 -29.07 18.75 -4.94
N ASP A 339 -28.54 19.74 -5.66
CA ASP A 339 -27.12 20.12 -5.58
C ASP A 339 -26.70 20.67 -4.20
N GLU A 340 -27.65 21.05 -3.34
CA GLU A 340 -27.38 21.67 -2.03
C GLU A 340 -27.64 20.76 -0.83
N GLY A 341 -28.51 19.76 -0.96
CA GLY A 341 -28.99 19.01 0.20
C GLY A 341 -30.02 17.92 -0.13
N ILE A 342 -30.67 17.46 0.94
CA ILE A 342 -31.65 16.37 0.91
C ILE A 342 -33.02 16.96 1.14
N VAL A 343 -33.98 16.59 0.29
CA VAL A 343 -35.39 16.92 0.43
C VAL A 343 -36.13 15.68 0.93
N ILE A 344 -36.90 15.84 2.00
CA ILE A 344 -37.65 14.76 2.64
C ILE A 344 -39.12 15.16 2.67
N TYR A 345 -39.98 14.33 2.09
CA TYR A 345 -41.43 14.49 2.10
C TYR A 345 -42.08 13.44 3.01
N ASP A 346 -42.90 13.92 3.95
CA ASP A 346 -43.65 13.11 4.90
C ASP A 346 -45.09 13.63 5.02
N GLN A 347 -46.05 12.91 4.44
CA GLN A 347 -47.49 13.20 4.54
C GLN A 347 -47.90 14.67 4.28
N GLY A 348 -47.19 15.36 3.38
CA GLY A 348 -47.46 16.76 3.00
C GLY A 348 -46.49 17.78 3.58
N ASP A 349 -45.69 17.40 4.59
CA ASP A 349 -44.62 18.23 5.13
C ASP A 349 -43.30 17.98 4.37
N ILE A 350 -42.59 19.04 4.03
CA ILE A 350 -41.27 18.96 3.36
C ILE A 350 -40.20 19.55 4.27
N SER A 351 -39.08 18.82 4.42
CA SER A 351 -37.91 19.29 5.17
C SER A 351 -36.63 19.23 4.33
N PHE A 352 -35.69 20.11 4.64
CA PHE A 352 -34.42 20.23 3.92
C PHE A 352 -33.23 20.09 4.86
N VAL A 353 -32.26 19.26 4.48
CA VAL A 353 -31.04 19.01 5.28
C VAL A 353 -29.81 19.21 4.40
N THR A 354 -28.98 20.20 4.74
CA THR A 354 -27.75 20.56 4.00
C THR A 354 -26.46 20.22 4.75
N SER A 355 -26.57 19.94 6.06
CA SER A 355 -25.41 19.65 6.89
C SER A 355 -25.75 18.78 8.09
N ALA A 356 -24.74 18.12 8.62
CA ALA A 356 -24.79 17.35 9.85
C ALA A 356 -23.93 18.01 10.93
N ARG A 357 -24.48 18.16 12.14
CA ARG A 357 -23.76 18.68 13.31
C ARG A 357 -22.78 17.66 13.86
N LEU A 358 -21.65 18.13 14.36
CA LEU A 358 -20.69 17.27 15.03
C LEU A 358 -20.98 17.21 16.53
N GLY A 359 -21.34 16.02 17.00
CA GLY A 359 -21.57 15.77 18.42
C GLY A 359 -20.32 16.08 19.27
N PRO A 360 -20.48 16.53 20.53
CA PRO A 360 -19.38 17.02 21.37
C PRO A 360 -18.27 15.97 21.61
N GLY A 361 -18.62 14.68 21.65
CA GLY A 361 -17.64 13.59 21.80
C GLY A 361 -16.67 13.48 20.62
N ARG A 362 -17.13 13.72 19.38
CA ARG A 362 -16.27 13.68 18.18
C ARG A 362 -15.32 14.86 18.12
N THR A 363 -15.82 16.03 18.46
CA THR A 363 -15.01 17.25 18.56
C THR A 363 -13.89 17.07 19.59
N LEU A 364 -14.23 16.52 20.77
CA LEU A 364 -13.23 16.21 21.80
C LEU A 364 -12.21 15.17 21.32
N GLY A 365 -12.65 14.12 20.63
CA GLY A 365 -11.76 13.11 20.02
C GLY A 365 -10.73 13.72 19.07
N ARG A 366 -11.14 14.61 18.16
CA ARG A 366 -10.23 15.32 17.26
C ARG A 366 -9.23 16.21 18.00
N ILE A 367 -9.68 16.92 19.03
CA ILE A 367 -8.79 17.75 19.86
C ILE A 367 -7.74 16.87 20.54
N LEU A 368 -8.16 15.74 21.13
CA LEU A 368 -7.26 14.78 21.77
C LEU A 368 -6.26 14.18 20.77
N TRP A 369 -6.68 13.91 19.53
CA TRP A 369 -5.79 13.45 18.46
C TRP A 369 -4.68 14.47 18.16
N TRP A 370 -5.05 15.74 17.97
CA TRP A 370 -4.08 16.83 17.75
C TRP A 370 -3.14 17.02 18.95
N VAL A 371 -3.66 16.88 20.17
CA VAL A 371 -2.83 16.86 21.39
C VAL A 371 -1.84 15.69 21.34
N GLY A 372 -2.27 14.50 20.92
CA GLY A 372 -1.41 13.33 20.73
C GLY A 372 -0.28 13.55 19.72
N VAL A 373 -0.58 14.19 18.59
CA VAL A 373 0.42 14.59 17.58
C VAL A 373 1.46 15.52 18.22
N ILE A 374 1.00 16.57 18.90
CA ILE A 374 1.87 17.55 19.56
C ILE A 374 2.76 16.87 20.61
N LEU A 375 2.20 15.97 21.43
CA LEU A 375 2.95 15.21 22.43
C LEU A 375 4.02 14.30 21.78
N THR A 376 3.68 13.65 20.66
CA THR A 376 4.60 12.76 19.93
C THR A 376 5.78 13.56 19.36
N VAL A 377 5.49 14.66 18.67
CA VAL A 377 6.50 15.55 18.09
C VAL A 377 7.36 16.16 19.19
N SER A 378 6.74 16.68 20.26
CA SER A 378 7.46 17.25 21.40
C SER A 378 8.34 16.22 22.09
N GLY A 379 7.87 14.98 22.24
CA GLY A 379 8.65 13.87 22.79
C GLY A 379 9.84 13.50 21.92
N ALA A 380 9.65 13.43 20.59
CA ALA A 380 10.75 13.19 19.66
C ALA A 380 11.80 14.31 19.71
N VAL A 381 11.38 15.58 19.75
CA VAL A 381 12.27 16.73 19.92
C VAL A 381 13.01 16.67 21.25
N LEU A 382 12.33 16.34 22.35
CA LEU A 382 12.95 16.19 23.66
C LEU A 382 13.95 15.02 23.67
N LEU A 383 13.65 13.90 23.01
CA LEU A 383 14.56 12.76 22.88
C LEU A 383 15.82 13.15 22.11
N LEU A 384 15.68 13.84 20.97
CA LEU A 384 16.81 14.36 20.21
C LEU A 384 17.63 15.36 21.03
N TRP A 385 16.99 16.22 21.81
CA TRP A 385 17.67 17.14 22.73
C TRP A 385 18.40 16.41 23.86
N ILE A 386 17.84 15.34 24.43
CA ILE A 386 18.52 14.49 25.42
C ILE A 386 19.73 13.81 24.77
N ILE A 387 19.60 13.26 23.57
CA ILE A 387 20.71 12.65 22.83
C ILE A 387 21.82 13.69 22.62
N TYR A 388 21.49 14.88 22.13
CA TYR A 388 22.44 15.97 21.91
C TYR A 388 23.15 16.42 23.20
N SER A 389 22.38 16.72 24.25
CA SER A 389 22.93 17.27 25.49
C SER A 389 23.61 16.24 26.39
N ARG A 390 23.22 14.96 26.32
CA ARG A 390 23.67 13.91 27.26
C ARG A 390 24.51 12.81 26.63
N ILE A 391 24.22 12.37 25.41
CA ILE A 391 25.03 11.36 24.71
C ILE A 391 26.21 12.03 24.03
N PHE A 392 25.97 13.15 23.36
CA PHE A 392 27.02 13.94 22.70
C PHE A 392 27.60 15.04 23.58
N GLU A 393 27.10 15.21 24.82
CA GLU A 393 27.59 16.20 25.79
C GLU A 393 27.66 17.63 25.22
N GLY A 394 26.75 17.97 24.30
CA GLY A 394 26.71 19.26 23.58
C GLY A 394 27.65 19.38 22.38
N ASN A 395 28.50 18.39 22.14
CA ASN A 395 29.48 18.38 21.05
C ASN A 395 29.19 17.26 20.04
N LEU A 396 28.47 17.60 18.98
CA LEU A 396 28.24 16.67 17.87
C LEU A 396 29.58 16.35 17.19
N PRO A 397 29.87 15.07 16.89
CA PRO A 397 31.05 14.70 16.11
C PRO A 397 31.05 15.46 14.77
N PRO A 398 32.20 16.00 14.32
CA PRO A 398 32.27 16.74 13.04
C PRO A 398 31.75 15.94 11.84
N VAL A 399 31.89 14.61 11.88
CA VAL A 399 31.33 13.69 10.89
C VAL A 399 29.81 13.78 10.85
N LEU A 400 29.16 13.73 12.01
CA LEU A 400 27.70 13.79 12.13
C LEU A 400 27.16 15.15 11.63
N VAL A 401 27.81 16.25 11.98
CA VAL A 401 27.41 17.60 11.52
C VAL A 401 27.50 17.73 10.00
N ARG A 402 28.61 17.25 9.39
CA ARG A 402 28.77 17.25 7.93
C ARG A 402 27.75 16.35 7.24
N SER A 403 27.51 15.16 7.78
CA SER A 403 26.47 14.25 7.29
C SER A 403 25.09 14.90 7.36
N MET A 404 24.73 15.56 8.48
CA MET A 404 23.45 16.27 8.63
C MET A 404 23.29 17.43 7.64
N ALA A 405 24.35 18.20 7.35
CA ALA A 405 24.30 19.28 6.37
C ALA A 405 24.03 18.75 4.95
N VAL A 406 24.69 17.64 4.56
CA VAL A 406 24.44 16.98 3.28
C VAL A 406 23.03 16.39 3.23
N VAL A 407 22.55 15.81 4.33
CA VAL A 407 21.16 15.32 4.43
C VAL A 407 20.16 16.42 4.20
N LEU A 408 20.31 17.55 4.90
CA LEU A 408 19.43 18.69 4.73
C LEU A 408 19.47 19.21 3.29
N LEU A 409 20.65 19.24 2.67
CA LEU A 409 20.79 19.63 1.28
C LEU A 409 20.08 18.65 0.33
N VAL A 410 20.28 17.34 0.50
CA VAL A 410 19.63 16.31 -0.32
C VAL A 410 18.12 16.32 -0.14
N VAL A 411 17.63 16.48 1.09
CA VAL A 411 16.19 16.63 1.37
C VAL A 411 15.64 17.89 0.73
N ALA A 412 16.32 19.03 0.85
CA ALA A 412 15.88 20.29 0.26
C ALA A 412 15.87 20.22 -1.27
N VAL A 413 16.93 19.70 -1.89
CA VAL A 413 17.03 19.51 -3.34
C VAL A 413 15.98 18.49 -3.80
N GLY A 414 15.86 17.35 -3.12
CA GLY A 414 14.87 16.32 -3.43
C GLY A 414 13.45 16.87 -3.36
N ALA A 415 13.08 17.54 -2.27
CA ALA A 415 11.76 18.14 -2.10
C ALA A 415 11.47 19.22 -3.15
N LEU A 416 12.45 20.09 -3.44
CA LEU A 416 12.32 21.12 -4.48
C LEU A 416 12.17 20.48 -5.87
N SER A 417 13.01 19.51 -6.21
CA SER A 417 12.94 18.77 -7.47
C SER A 417 11.61 18.05 -7.62
N THR A 418 11.13 17.38 -6.58
CA THR A 418 9.83 16.71 -6.55
C THR A 418 8.69 17.69 -6.75
N PHE A 419 8.66 18.80 -6.01
CA PHE A 419 7.64 19.83 -6.16
C PHE A 419 7.60 20.40 -7.59
N LEU A 420 8.77 20.74 -8.15
CA LEU A 420 8.87 21.24 -9.52
C LEU A 420 8.47 20.20 -10.57
N LEU A 421 8.91 18.94 -10.41
CA LEU A 421 8.61 17.86 -11.33
C LEU A 421 7.13 17.52 -11.33
N ILE A 422 6.49 17.40 -10.16
CA ILE A 422 5.07 17.07 -10.04
C ILE A 422 4.22 18.16 -10.70
N ASN A 423 4.45 19.43 -10.36
CA ASN A 423 3.64 20.51 -10.92
C ASN A 423 3.81 20.62 -12.43
N ASN A 424 5.05 20.52 -12.93
CA ASN A 424 5.32 20.55 -14.37
C ASN A 424 4.73 19.31 -15.08
N PHE A 425 4.83 18.13 -14.46
CA PHE A 425 4.28 16.90 -15.01
C PHE A 425 2.76 16.97 -15.10
N ASN A 426 2.08 17.35 -14.01
CA ASN A 426 0.62 17.51 -13.98
C ASN A 426 0.16 18.51 -15.04
N ASN A 427 0.73 19.71 -15.08
CA ASN A 427 0.35 20.73 -16.07
C ASN A 427 0.57 20.25 -17.51
N ARG A 428 1.69 19.58 -17.78
CA ARG A 428 1.99 19.04 -19.12
C ARG A 428 1.06 17.88 -19.47
N TYR A 429 0.76 17.01 -18.51
CA TYR A 429 -0.10 15.85 -18.69
C TYR A 429 -1.54 16.27 -18.97
N THR A 430 -2.11 17.17 -18.16
CA THR A 430 -3.42 17.79 -18.38
C THR A 430 -3.48 18.49 -19.74
N GLY A 431 -2.43 19.24 -20.12
CA GLY A 431 -2.37 19.89 -21.44
C GLY A 431 -2.39 18.90 -22.61
N ILE A 432 -1.72 17.74 -22.49
CA ILE A 432 -1.76 16.68 -23.50
C ILE A 432 -3.16 16.06 -23.60
N ILE A 433 -3.84 15.86 -22.47
CA ILE A 433 -5.22 15.35 -22.44
C ILE A 433 -6.16 16.34 -23.13
N PHE A 434 -6.13 17.63 -22.77
CA PHE A 434 -6.94 18.66 -23.43
C PHE A 434 -6.69 18.75 -24.93
N GLN A 435 -5.44 18.68 -25.38
CA GLN A 435 -5.12 18.66 -26.80
C GLN A 435 -5.70 17.43 -27.50
N ARG A 436 -5.63 16.25 -26.86
CA ARG A 436 -6.22 15.02 -27.42
C ARG A 436 -7.73 15.10 -27.50
N ILE A 437 -8.39 15.56 -26.43
CA ILE A 437 -9.84 15.80 -26.40
C ILE A 437 -10.24 16.77 -27.51
N SER A 438 -9.53 17.89 -27.65
CA SER A 438 -9.81 18.88 -28.71
C SER A 438 -9.67 18.28 -30.11
N GLN A 439 -8.67 17.42 -30.34
CA GLN A 439 -8.49 16.72 -31.61
C GLN A 439 -9.64 15.73 -31.88
N MET A 440 -10.11 15.02 -30.86
CA MET A 440 -11.26 14.12 -30.97
C MET A 440 -12.54 14.88 -31.32
N ILE A 441 -12.81 15.98 -30.62
CA ILE A 441 -13.96 16.87 -30.88
C ILE A 441 -13.89 17.48 -32.28
N GLN A 442 -12.70 17.77 -32.80
CA GLN A 442 -12.55 18.32 -34.15
C GLN A 442 -12.84 17.30 -35.26
N VAL A 443 -12.60 16.00 -35.01
CA VAL A 443 -12.60 14.95 -36.04
C VAL A 443 -13.84 14.05 -35.97
N LEU A 444 -14.24 13.62 -34.78
CA LEU A 444 -15.31 12.63 -34.61
C LEU A 444 -16.68 13.13 -35.08
N PRO A 445 -17.10 14.38 -34.82
CA PRO A 445 -18.35 14.90 -35.37
C PRO A 445 -18.43 14.90 -36.90
N LEU A 446 -17.31 14.79 -37.62
CA LEU A 446 -17.31 14.75 -39.09
C LEU A 446 -17.73 13.40 -39.66
N VAL A 447 -17.89 12.35 -38.83
CA VAL A 447 -18.26 11.00 -39.29
C VAL A 447 -19.76 10.76 -39.32
N ILE A 448 -20.57 11.66 -38.77
CA ILE A 448 -22.03 11.55 -38.73
C ILE A 448 -22.67 12.54 -39.71
N ASP A 449 -23.89 12.21 -40.16
CA ASP A 449 -24.75 13.17 -40.84
C ASP A 449 -25.51 14.01 -39.81
N GLY A 450 -25.23 15.31 -39.76
CA GLY A 450 -25.92 16.22 -38.85
C GLY A 450 -27.41 16.41 -39.19
N ASP A 451 -27.82 16.14 -40.43
CA ASP A 451 -29.23 16.29 -40.83
C ASP A 451 -30.14 15.28 -40.10
N SER A 452 -29.61 14.08 -39.76
CA SER A 452 -30.34 13.00 -39.05
C SER A 452 -30.86 13.38 -37.66
N PHE A 453 -30.27 14.39 -36.99
CA PHE A 453 -30.80 14.86 -35.70
C PHE A 453 -32.19 15.49 -35.82
N SER A 454 -32.53 16.00 -37.02
CA SER A 454 -33.84 16.62 -37.27
C SER A 454 -34.95 15.57 -37.45
N GLU A 455 -34.60 14.30 -37.59
CA GLU A 455 -35.56 13.19 -37.76
C GLU A 455 -35.96 12.56 -36.41
N ILE A 456 -35.37 13.01 -35.30
CA ILE A 456 -35.59 12.49 -33.95
C ILE A 456 -36.27 13.57 -33.10
N GLU A 457 -37.59 13.66 -33.23
CA GLU A 457 -38.39 14.78 -32.70
C GLU A 457 -39.15 14.45 -31.41
N SER A 458 -39.34 13.17 -31.05
CA SER A 458 -40.18 12.76 -29.91
C SER A 458 -39.48 11.75 -29.00
N GLN A 459 -40.02 11.51 -27.79
CA GLN A 459 -39.51 10.46 -26.90
C GLN A 459 -39.69 9.06 -27.48
N GLU A 460 -40.71 8.85 -28.33
CA GLU A 460 -41.01 7.55 -28.95
C GLU A 460 -39.97 7.17 -30.02
N ASP A 461 -39.21 8.14 -30.53
CA ASP A 461 -38.13 7.91 -31.49
C ASP A 461 -36.88 7.27 -30.85
N PHE A 462 -36.89 7.04 -29.52
CA PHE A 462 -35.78 6.40 -28.83
C PHE A 462 -35.54 5.01 -29.40
N GLY A 463 -34.35 4.78 -29.98
CA GLY A 463 -34.00 3.49 -30.56
C GLY A 463 -34.57 3.23 -31.95
N ASN A 464 -35.10 4.25 -32.64
CA ASN A 464 -35.41 4.17 -34.07
C ASN A 464 -34.15 3.95 -34.94
N GLU A 465 -34.32 3.82 -36.26
CA GLU A 465 -33.23 3.50 -37.18
C GLU A 465 -32.15 4.59 -37.17
N GLU A 466 -32.56 5.86 -37.20
CA GLU A 466 -31.72 7.05 -37.21
C GLU A 466 -30.92 7.20 -35.89
N TYR A 467 -31.58 7.01 -34.73
CA TYR A 467 -30.93 7.03 -33.43
C TYR A 467 -29.86 5.95 -33.32
N MET A 468 -30.18 4.74 -33.78
CA MET A 468 -29.27 3.61 -33.75
C MET A 468 -28.10 3.79 -34.74
N GLU A 469 -28.32 4.42 -35.88
CA GLU A 469 -27.26 4.77 -36.83
C GLU A 469 -26.25 5.74 -36.22
N ILE A 470 -26.71 6.85 -35.62
CA ILE A 470 -25.84 7.82 -34.93
C ILE A 470 -25.04 7.10 -33.83
N ARG A 471 -25.73 6.29 -33.00
CA ARG A 471 -25.11 5.57 -31.89
C ARG A 471 -24.02 4.61 -32.35
N ASN A 472 -24.34 3.76 -33.31
CA ASN A 472 -23.41 2.74 -33.80
C ASN A 472 -22.21 3.39 -34.52
N THR A 473 -22.44 4.47 -35.26
CA THR A 473 -21.38 5.23 -35.94
C THR A 473 -20.36 5.78 -34.95
N PHE A 474 -20.79 6.38 -33.83
CA PHE A 474 -19.86 6.84 -32.81
C PHE A 474 -19.16 5.70 -32.08
N ILE A 475 -19.86 4.62 -31.74
CA ILE A 475 -19.23 3.45 -31.10
C ILE A 475 -18.14 2.85 -32.00
N ASP A 476 -18.40 2.78 -33.30
CA ASP A 476 -17.43 2.30 -34.29
C ASP A 476 -16.29 3.30 -34.50
N ALA A 477 -16.55 4.60 -34.47
CA ALA A 477 -15.52 5.64 -34.52
C ALA A 477 -14.56 5.58 -33.30
N PHE A 478 -15.09 5.16 -32.14
CA PHE A 478 -14.30 4.80 -30.96
C PHE A 478 -13.72 3.38 -31.00
N ASN A 479 -13.81 2.67 -32.13
CA ASN A 479 -13.36 1.28 -32.29
C ASN A 479 -13.84 0.36 -31.14
N ASN A 480 -15.09 0.56 -30.70
CA ASN A 480 -15.68 -0.18 -29.58
C ASN A 480 -14.83 -0.12 -28.29
N ASN A 481 -14.05 0.96 -28.11
CA ASN A 481 -13.07 1.15 -27.03
C ASN A 481 -12.07 0.00 -26.82
N ARG A 482 -11.66 -0.67 -27.91
CA ARG A 482 -10.73 -1.82 -27.85
C ARG A 482 -9.26 -1.42 -27.75
N ASP A 483 -8.91 -0.18 -28.08
CA ASP A 483 -7.52 0.28 -28.16
C ASP A 483 -7.05 0.95 -26.86
N GLU A 484 -5.75 0.91 -26.57
CA GLU A 484 -5.19 1.58 -25.39
C GLU A 484 -5.45 3.09 -25.33
N TRP A 485 -5.62 3.75 -26.48
CA TRP A 485 -5.81 5.20 -26.52
C TRP A 485 -7.25 5.63 -26.16
N ASN A 486 -8.26 4.78 -26.41
CA ASN A 486 -9.69 5.10 -26.25
C ASN A 486 -10.35 4.38 -25.05
N LYS A 487 -9.68 3.41 -24.42
CA LYS A 487 -10.17 2.70 -23.20
C LYS A 487 -10.69 3.59 -22.07
N GLY A 488 -10.28 4.85 -21.99
CA GLY A 488 -10.69 5.77 -20.92
C GLY A 488 -11.49 6.99 -21.39
N TYR A 489 -12.03 6.99 -22.61
CA TYR A 489 -12.78 8.13 -23.15
C TYR A 489 -14.25 7.76 -23.44
N TYR A 490 -15.17 8.66 -23.11
CA TYR A 490 -16.59 8.56 -23.47
C TYR A 490 -16.93 9.52 -24.59
N PHE A 491 -18.10 9.33 -25.19
CA PHE A 491 -18.80 10.40 -25.86
C PHE A 491 -20.15 10.66 -25.18
N ALA A 492 -20.55 11.92 -25.24
CA ALA A 492 -21.87 12.40 -24.88
C ALA A 492 -22.35 13.39 -25.95
N LEU A 493 -23.61 13.28 -26.33
CA LEU A 493 -24.26 14.16 -27.29
C LEU A 493 -25.32 14.98 -26.57
N TYR A 494 -25.43 16.26 -26.93
CA TYR A 494 -26.45 17.16 -26.40
C TYR A 494 -27.18 17.86 -27.53
N ARG A 495 -28.45 18.18 -27.31
CA ARG A 495 -29.30 18.98 -28.19
C ARG A 495 -29.79 20.22 -27.44
N ILE A 496 -30.17 21.25 -28.20
CA ILE A 496 -30.73 22.47 -27.66
C ILE A 496 -32.16 22.61 -28.14
N ILE A 497 -33.09 22.81 -27.21
CA ILE A 497 -34.52 23.02 -27.49
C ILE A 497 -34.97 24.21 -26.64
N ASP A 498 -35.56 25.23 -27.26
CA ASP A 498 -36.04 26.44 -26.57
C ASP A 498 -34.99 27.04 -25.59
N ASP A 499 -33.75 27.20 -26.07
CA ASP A 499 -32.60 27.70 -25.30
C ASP A 499 -32.23 26.86 -24.06
N ARG A 500 -32.69 25.60 -23.98
CA ARG A 500 -32.35 24.64 -22.91
C ARG A 500 -31.52 23.49 -23.45
N LEU A 501 -30.53 23.05 -22.66
CA LEU A 501 -29.63 21.95 -23.00
C LEU A 501 -30.22 20.61 -22.53
N TYR A 502 -30.25 19.64 -23.45
CA TYR A 502 -30.66 18.27 -23.15
C TYR A 502 -29.58 17.29 -23.55
N GLY A 503 -29.24 16.38 -22.63
CA GLY A 503 -28.53 15.16 -22.97
C GLY A 503 -29.37 14.35 -23.96
N PHE A 504 -28.74 13.99 -25.07
CA PHE A 504 -29.35 13.27 -26.17
C PHE A 504 -28.89 11.80 -26.21
N MET A 505 -27.59 11.56 -26.03
CA MET A 505 -27.03 10.20 -26.11
C MET A 505 -25.69 10.11 -25.40
N TYR A 506 -25.55 9.16 -24.47
CA TYR A 506 -24.26 8.78 -23.88
C TYR A 506 -23.82 7.43 -24.42
N MET A 507 -22.50 7.22 -24.50
CA MET A 507 -21.92 5.96 -24.98
C MET A 507 -22.44 4.72 -24.22
N ASN A 508 -22.60 4.84 -22.89
CA ASN A 508 -23.11 3.77 -22.04
C ASN A 508 -24.64 3.58 -22.13
N GLY A 509 -25.33 4.44 -22.89
CA GLY A 509 -26.79 4.49 -22.97
C GLY A 509 -27.44 4.81 -21.63
N GLY A 510 -26.76 5.57 -20.75
CA GLY A 510 -27.22 5.83 -19.40
C GLY A 510 -28.45 6.73 -19.33
N ILE A 511 -28.56 7.72 -20.23
CA ILE A 511 -29.60 8.77 -20.23
C ILE A 511 -30.68 8.55 -21.30
N SER A 512 -31.84 9.21 -21.16
CA SER A 512 -32.85 9.37 -22.23
C SER A 512 -32.44 10.47 -23.21
N MET A 513 -33.17 10.62 -24.33
CA MET A 513 -32.92 11.67 -25.35
C MET A 513 -33.30 13.09 -24.91
N TYR A 514 -33.95 13.21 -23.75
CA TYR A 514 -34.47 14.46 -23.19
C TYR A 514 -34.09 14.58 -21.72
N HIS A 515 -32.78 14.50 -21.44
CA HIS A 515 -32.27 14.62 -20.07
C HIS A 515 -31.83 16.08 -19.82
N PRO A 516 -32.58 16.90 -19.06
CA PRO A 516 -32.30 18.34 -18.94
C PRO A 516 -31.06 18.63 -18.09
N PHE A 517 -30.30 19.64 -18.50
CA PHE A 517 -29.14 20.17 -17.78
C PHE A 517 -29.18 21.70 -17.73
N ASP A 518 -28.89 22.27 -16.55
CA ASP A 518 -28.80 23.73 -16.35
C ASP A 518 -27.34 24.22 -16.49
N TRP A 519 -26.67 23.86 -17.60
CA TRP A 519 -25.24 24.14 -17.83
C TRP A 519 -24.94 25.27 -18.83
N LEU A 520 -25.97 25.93 -19.35
CA LEU A 520 -25.81 27.12 -20.17
C LEU A 520 -25.65 28.34 -19.26
N GLY A 521 -24.46 28.96 -19.30
CA GLY A 521 -24.13 30.13 -18.49
C GLY A 521 -24.62 31.46 -19.09
N GLY A 522 -25.03 31.44 -20.37
CA GLY A 522 -25.46 32.62 -21.10
C GLY A 522 -24.33 33.61 -21.39
N ASP A 523 -24.69 34.76 -21.98
CA ASP A 523 -23.72 35.73 -22.52
C ASP A 523 -22.78 36.37 -21.49
N GLU A 524 -23.19 36.46 -20.22
CA GLU A 524 -22.41 37.14 -19.18
C GLU A 524 -21.22 36.30 -18.66
N ASN A 525 -21.35 34.97 -18.69
CA ASN A 525 -20.29 34.04 -18.27
C ASN A 525 -20.39 32.71 -19.05
N PRO A 526 -20.02 32.68 -20.34
CA PRO A 526 -20.21 31.51 -21.18
C PRO A 526 -19.32 30.35 -20.72
N GLY A 527 -19.95 29.21 -20.41
CA GLY A 527 -19.31 27.95 -20.12
C GLY A 527 -18.87 27.21 -21.39
N VAL A 528 -18.36 25.98 -21.24
CA VAL A 528 -17.89 25.18 -22.41
C VAL A 528 -19.00 24.87 -23.41
N TYR A 529 -20.25 24.70 -22.95
CA TYR A 529 -21.41 24.45 -23.80
C TYR A 529 -21.83 25.70 -24.59
N ASP A 530 -21.81 26.88 -23.95
CA ASP A 530 -22.08 28.16 -24.63
C ASP A 530 -21.05 28.43 -25.74
N LEU A 531 -19.76 28.18 -25.45
CA LEU A 531 -18.70 28.32 -26.45
C LEU A 531 -18.84 27.33 -27.61
N ALA A 532 -19.28 26.10 -27.33
CA ALA A 532 -19.53 25.09 -28.34
C ALA A 532 -20.72 25.44 -29.23
N LEU A 533 -21.78 26.04 -28.67
CA LEU A 533 -22.91 26.62 -29.39
C LEU A 533 -22.48 27.73 -30.35
N ASP A 534 -21.54 28.57 -29.93
CA ASP A 534 -20.89 29.59 -30.77
C ASP A 534 -19.94 29.01 -31.84
N GLY A 535 -19.84 27.69 -31.94
CA GLY A 535 -19.02 26.99 -32.90
C GLY A 535 -17.56 26.79 -32.49
N ARG A 536 -17.20 27.02 -31.22
CA ARG A 536 -15.82 26.94 -30.70
C ARG A 536 -15.62 25.68 -29.86
N ILE A 537 -14.50 24.99 -30.08
CA ILE A 537 -14.10 23.88 -29.20
C ILE A 537 -13.60 24.46 -27.87
N ALA A 538 -14.14 23.96 -26.76
CA ALA A 538 -13.76 24.35 -25.42
C ALA A 538 -13.50 23.12 -24.54
N THR A 539 -12.63 23.25 -23.54
CA THR A 539 -12.24 22.16 -22.65
C THR A 539 -12.14 22.65 -21.22
N GLU A 540 -12.55 21.85 -20.25
CA GLU A 540 -12.47 22.20 -18.83
C GLU A 540 -12.28 20.98 -17.91
N MET A 541 -12.04 21.27 -16.64
CA MET A 541 -12.07 20.29 -15.56
C MET A 541 -13.14 20.75 -14.58
N ASP A 542 -14.10 19.87 -14.26
CA ASP A 542 -15.18 20.19 -13.34
C ASP A 542 -15.54 19.01 -12.43
N THR A 543 -16.35 19.24 -11.41
CA THR A 543 -16.80 18.23 -10.45
C THR A 543 -18.29 18.41 -10.19
N ASP A 544 -19.05 17.32 -10.31
CA ASP A 544 -20.50 17.30 -10.17
C ASP A 544 -20.97 16.11 -9.32
N ILE A 545 -22.30 15.88 -9.32
CA ILE A 545 -22.95 14.75 -8.63
C ILE A 545 -22.54 13.37 -9.20
N SER A 546 -22.02 13.31 -10.43
CA SER A 546 -21.70 12.07 -11.15
C SER A 546 -20.22 11.70 -11.08
N GLY A 547 -19.32 12.68 -10.86
CA GLY A 547 -17.89 12.43 -10.74
C GLY A 547 -17.00 13.68 -10.81
N ASP A 548 -15.71 13.44 -11.01
CA ASP A 548 -14.72 14.46 -11.34
C ASP A 548 -14.33 14.28 -12.81
N TRP A 549 -14.44 15.32 -13.64
CA TRP A 549 -14.31 15.21 -15.10
C TRP A 549 -13.20 16.10 -15.65
N ILE A 550 -12.53 15.60 -16.70
CA ILE A 550 -11.71 16.41 -17.60
C ILE A 550 -12.22 16.16 -19.02
N TYR A 551 -12.84 17.17 -19.61
CA TYR A 551 -13.64 17.00 -20.82
C TYR A 551 -13.57 18.22 -21.74
N GLY A 552 -14.18 18.09 -22.91
CA GLY A 552 -14.40 19.20 -23.80
C GLY A 552 -15.61 18.98 -24.68
N VAL A 553 -16.12 20.09 -25.21
CA VAL A 553 -17.34 20.15 -26.00
C VAL A 553 -17.06 20.88 -27.31
N GLY A 554 -17.73 20.46 -28.39
CA GLY A 554 -17.74 21.19 -29.65
C GLY A 554 -18.98 20.92 -30.49
N PRO A 555 -19.18 21.69 -31.56
CA PRO A 555 -20.39 21.68 -32.37
C PRO A 555 -20.46 20.48 -33.33
N ILE A 556 -21.69 20.04 -33.58
CA ILE A 556 -22.07 19.16 -34.70
C ILE A 556 -22.88 20.01 -35.68
N TYR A 557 -22.48 19.99 -36.95
CA TYR A 557 -23.09 20.81 -37.99
C TYR A 557 -23.98 19.97 -38.91
N ASN A 558 -25.10 20.56 -39.33
CA ASN A 558 -25.92 20.02 -40.41
C ASN A 558 -25.38 20.42 -41.79
N SER A 559 -26.01 19.97 -42.87
CA SER A 559 -25.57 20.27 -44.25
C SER A 559 -25.65 21.77 -44.62
N ARG A 560 -26.40 22.57 -43.84
CA ARG A 560 -26.51 24.03 -43.98
C ARG A 560 -25.44 24.80 -43.18
N GLY A 561 -24.63 24.12 -42.39
CA GLY A 561 -23.61 24.71 -41.53
C GLY A 561 -24.15 25.29 -40.22
N GLU A 562 -25.35 24.90 -39.81
CA GLU A 562 -25.95 25.27 -38.52
C GLU A 562 -25.57 24.25 -37.45
N VAL A 563 -25.37 24.70 -36.21
CA VAL A 563 -25.12 23.80 -35.06
C VAL A 563 -26.43 23.13 -34.67
N VAL A 564 -26.49 21.80 -34.78
CA VAL A 564 -27.71 21.01 -34.48
C VAL A 564 -27.58 20.18 -33.20
N ALA A 565 -26.35 19.89 -32.79
CA ALA A 565 -26.04 19.16 -31.57
C ALA A 565 -24.63 19.54 -31.09
N LEU A 566 -24.32 19.16 -29.86
CA LEU A 566 -22.99 19.29 -29.28
C LEU A 566 -22.41 17.91 -29.00
N PHE A 567 -21.13 17.74 -29.32
CA PHE A 567 -20.35 16.55 -29.03
C PHE A 567 -19.40 16.84 -27.86
N GLU A 568 -19.51 16.03 -26.83
CA GLU A 568 -18.61 16.02 -25.68
C GLU A 568 -17.78 14.73 -25.66
N THR A 569 -16.50 14.86 -25.29
CA THR A 569 -15.68 13.71 -24.91
C THR A 569 -14.73 14.08 -23.77
N GLY A 570 -14.48 13.13 -22.88
CA GLY A 570 -13.66 13.36 -21.69
C GLY A 570 -13.18 12.07 -21.03
N THR A 571 -12.53 12.20 -19.88
CA THR A 571 -12.05 11.09 -19.05
C THR A 571 -12.18 11.41 -17.54
N ASP A 572 -11.94 10.41 -16.68
CA ASP A 572 -12.14 10.49 -15.23
C ASP A 572 -10.96 11.19 -14.53
N LEU A 573 -11.22 12.37 -13.96
CA LEU A 573 -10.22 13.20 -13.28
C LEU A 573 -9.82 12.61 -11.92
N TYR A 574 -10.75 11.93 -11.23
CA TYR A 574 -10.51 11.37 -9.90
C TYR A 574 -9.41 10.31 -9.93
N THR A 575 -9.53 9.35 -10.85
CA THR A 575 -8.60 8.24 -10.97
C THR A 575 -7.23 8.72 -11.39
N MET A 576 -7.15 9.70 -12.30
CA MET A 576 -5.89 10.38 -12.64
C MET A 576 -5.24 11.01 -11.41
N ASN A 577 -6.01 11.73 -10.59
CA ASN A 577 -5.51 12.34 -9.36
C ASN A 577 -5.06 11.29 -8.33
N GLN A 578 -5.74 10.15 -8.25
CA GLN A 578 -5.32 9.02 -7.41
C GLN A 578 -3.99 8.42 -7.88
N GLU A 579 -3.85 8.09 -9.16
CA GLU A 579 -2.60 7.56 -9.72
C GLU A 579 -1.43 8.51 -9.45
N ASN A 580 -1.65 9.82 -9.68
CA ASN A 580 -0.67 10.85 -9.35
C ASN A 580 -0.29 10.84 -7.86
N ARG A 581 -1.25 10.72 -6.93
CA ARG A 581 -0.96 10.66 -5.49
C ARG A 581 -0.17 9.41 -5.10
N VAL A 582 -0.48 8.26 -5.69
CA VAL A 582 0.26 7.00 -5.47
C VAL A 582 1.70 7.15 -5.93
N LEU A 583 1.92 7.65 -7.16
CA LEU A 583 3.26 7.91 -7.70
C LEU A 583 4.06 8.88 -6.81
N ILE A 584 3.44 9.96 -6.34
CA ILE A 584 4.08 10.92 -5.43
C ILE A 584 4.49 10.24 -4.12
N ARG A 585 3.61 9.42 -3.54
CA ARG A 585 3.90 8.68 -2.30
C ARG A 585 5.05 7.70 -2.49
N GLU A 586 5.08 6.97 -3.61
CA GLU A 586 6.18 6.06 -3.94
C GLU A 586 7.50 6.80 -4.11
N LEU A 587 7.49 7.94 -4.81
CA LEU A 587 8.65 8.79 -5.02
C LEU A 587 9.21 9.34 -3.70
N ILE A 588 8.35 9.72 -2.75
CA ILE A 588 8.79 10.13 -1.40
C ILE A 588 9.54 8.98 -0.71
N TRP A 589 9.03 7.74 -0.78
CA TRP A 589 9.72 6.60 -0.20
C TRP A 589 11.06 6.29 -0.87
N GLU A 590 11.15 6.45 -2.19
CA GLU A 590 12.41 6.35 -2.93
C GLU A 590 13.43 7.39 -2.47
N LEU A 591 13.00 8.65 -2.30
CA LEU A 591 13.87 9.72 -1.80
C LEU A 591 14.40 9.43 -0.39
N VAL A 592 13.54 8.96 0.52
CA VAL A 592 13.97 8.59 1.88
C VAL A 592 15.02 7.47 1.82
N THR A 593 14.82 6.49 0.94
CA THR A 593 15.75 5.37 0.76
C THR A 593 17.11 5.84 0.24
N VAL A 594 17.12 6.65 -0.82
CA VAL A 594 18.33 7.24 -1.41
C VAL A 594 19.06 8.10 -0.39
N LEU A 595 18.33 8.88 0.41
CA LEU A 595 18.89 9.71 1.46
C LEU A 595 19.65 8.87 2.50
N ILE A 596 19.07 7.77 2.98
CA ILE A 596 19.73 6.90 3.96
C ILE A 596 21.01 6.29 3.37
N VAL A 597 20.95 5.81 2.13
CA VAL A 597 22.12 5.27 1.42
C VAL A 597 23.22 6.34 1.28
N LEU A 598 22.85 7.55 0.89
CA LEU A 598 23.79 8.67 0.76
C LEU A 598 24.40 9.04 2.11
N ILE A 599 23.65 9.00 3.21
CA ILE A 599 24.19 9.20 4.57
C ILE A 599 25.29 8.20 4.87
N LEU A 600 25.01 6.91 4.67
CA LEU A 600 25.95 5.83 4.95
C LEU A 600 27.21 5.97 4.08
N LEU A 601 27.03 6.26 2.78
CA LEU A 601 28.14 6.46 1.85
C LEU A 601 28.97 7.69 2.21
N MET A 602 28.34 8.79 2.63
CA MET A 602 29.04 10.01 3.06
C MET A 602 29.82 9.82 4.36
N ILE A 603 29.26 9.06 5.31
CA ILE A 603 29.98 8.68 6.53
C ILE A 603 31.25 7.91 6.16
N GLU A 604 31.15 6.93 5.27
CA GLU A 604 32.31 6.12 4.87
C GLU A 604 33.34 6.89 4.04
N LEU A 605 32.92 7.79 3.15
CA LEU A 605 33.84 8.71 2.47
C LEU A 605 34.55 9.64 3.45
N THR A 606 33.83 10.16 4.44
CA THR A 606 34.42 11.00 5.49
C THR A 606 35.43 10.21 6.31
N VAL A 607 35.10 8.98 6.72
CA VAL A 607 36.01 8.09 7.43
C VAL A 607 37.26 7.78 6.59
N LEU A 608 37.10 7.41 5.32
CA LEU A 608 38.23 7.18 4.40
C LEU A 608 39.14 8.42 4.32
N SER A 609 38.58 9.61 4.09
CA SER A 609 39.36 10.84 4.00
C SER A 609 40.11 11.16 5.30
N SER A 610 39.47 10.92 6.46
CA SER A 610 40.10 11.12 7.77
C SER A 610 41.26 10.16 8.00
N LEU A 611 41.07 8.87 7.69
CA LEU A 611 42.11 7.84 7.83
C LEU A 611 43.30 8.10 6.91
N LEU A 612 43.06 8.53 5.66
CA LEU A 612 44.14 8.89 4.72
C LEU A 612 44.92 10.12 5.20
N LYS A 613 44.24 11.11 5.79
CA LYS A 613 44.88 12.29 6.38
C LYS A 613 45.71 11.92 7.60
N GLU A 614 45.17 11.11 8.51
CA GLU A 614 45.89 10.60 9.68
C GLU A 614 47.12 9.79 9.26
N ARG A 615 46.98 8.89 8.28
CA ARG A 615 48.08 8.11 7.71
C ARG A 615 49.20 9.00 7.15
N ARG A 616 48.84 10.08 6.46
CA ARG A 616 49.81 11.01 5.86
C ARG A 616 50.59 11.81 6.93
N LEU A 617 49.95 12.10 8.05
CA LEU A 617 50.54 12.85 9.16
C LEU A 617 51.28 11.97 10.17
N ALA A 618 51.02 10.66 10.18
CA ALA A 618 51.66 9.72 11.08
C ALA A 618 53.14 9.51 10.76
N THR A 619 53.96 9.33 11.81
CA THR A 619 55.36 8.92 11.71
C THR A 619 55.50 7.40 11.89
N PRO A 620 56.48 6.76 11.21
CA PRO A 620 56.67 5.31 11.32
C PRO A 620 56.93 4.89 12.77
N PRO A 621 56.44 3.71 13.20
CA PRO A 621 56.57 3.28 14.59
C PRO A 621 58.03 3.12 15.00
N LEU A 622 58.48 3.93 15.97
CA LEU A 622 59.88 3.99 16.45
C LEU A 622 60.17 3.12 17.69
N SER A 623 59.28 2.20 18.08
CA SER A 623 59.29 1.28 19.26
C SER A 623 58.31 1.57 20.40
N SER A 624 57.44 2.59 20.29
CA SER A 624 56.39 2.83 21.29
C SER A 624 55.33 1.73 21.28
N ARG A 625 55.04 1.17 22.46
CA ARG A 625 54.23 -0.05 22.60
C ARG A 625 52.71 0.14 22.43
N ASP A 626 52.17 1.36 22.48
CA ASP A 626 50.69 1.55 22.51
C ASP A 626 50.12 2.73 21.70
N GLU A 627 50.94 3.50 20.97
CA GLU A 627 50.49 4.74 20.30
C GLU A 627 50.88 4.81 18.81
N GLY A 628 50.11 5.56 18.01
CA GLY A 628 50.35 5.80 16.59
C GLY A 628 49.26 5.27 15.65
N PHE A 629 49.36 5.62 14.36
CA PHE A 629 48.45 5.12 13.33
C PHE A 629 48.71 3.61 13.05
N SER A 630 47.66 2.88 12.69
CA SER A 630 47.76 1.51 12.20
C SER A 630 47.12 1.40 10.83
N ASP A 631 47.85 0.82 9.87
CA ASP A 631 47.31 0.46 8.54
C ASP A 631 46.16 -0.56 8.64
N GLY A 632 45.95 -1.20 9.81
CA GLY A 632 44.79 -2.02 10.13
C GLY A 632 43.46 -1.26 10.03
N ASN A 633 43.44 0.04 10.34
CA ASN A 633 42.22 0.85 10.26
C ASN A 633 41.73 1.05 8.81
N LEU A 634 42.62 0.89 7.82
CA LEU A 634 42.27 0.98 6.38
C LEU A 634 41.47 -0.23 5.89
N ALA A 635 41.30 -1.27 6.72
CA ALA A 635 40.44 -2.39 6.39
C ALA A 635 38.96 -1.96 6.29
N ARG A 636 38.52 -0.99 7.11
CA ARG A 636 37.13 -0.51 7.12
C ARG A 636 36.57 -0.09 5.75
N PRO A 637 37.18 0.86 5.02
CA PRO A 637 36.66 1.28 3.72
C PRO A 637 36.70 0.17 2.67
N LEU A 638 37.66 -0.77 2.75
CA LEU A 638 37.67 -1.95 1.86
C LEU A 638 36.53 -2.90 2.15
N VAL A 639 36.30 -3.22 3.43
CA VAL A 639 35.26 -4.16 3.85
C VAL A 639 33.88 -3.56 3.57
N PHE A 640 33.70 -2.26 3.79
CA PHE A 640 32.50 -1.55 3.39
C PHE A 640 32.20 -1.76 1.90
N LEU A 641 33.16 -1.44 1.02
CA LEU A 641 32.93 -1.54 -0.41
C LEU A 641 32.76 -2.99 -0.89
N TYR A 642 33.55 -3.90 -0.33
CA TYR A 642 33.48 -5.32 -0.68
C TYR A 642 32.14 -5.95 -0.27
N PHE A 643 31.69 -5.71 0.97
CA PHE A 643 30.42 -6.24 1.45
C PHE A 643 29.22 -5.52 0.85
N THR A 644 29.36 -4.26 0.44
CA THR A 644 28.38 -3.63 -0.46
C THR A 644 28.24 -4.45 -1.74
N ALA A 645 29.36 -4.73 -2.41
CA ALA A 645 29.36 -5.41 -3.71
C ALA A 645 28.71 -6.81 -3.68
N VAL A 646 29.05 -7.64 -2.69
CA VAL A 646 28.48 -9.00 -2.59
C VAL A 646 27.05 -9.01 -2.05
N SER A 647 26.66 -7.99 -1.28
CA SER A 647 25.30 -7.91 -0.70
C SER A 647 24.25 -7.34 -1.65
N PHE A 648 24.64 -6.85 -2.83
CA PHE A 648 23.74 -6.32 -3.87
C PHE A 648 22.59 -7.25 -4.25
N SER A 649 22.70 -8.54 -3.98
CA SER A 649 21.67 -9.51 -4.38
C SER A 649 20.85 -10.10 -3.25
N ILE A 650 21.28 -9.93 -1.99
CA ILE A 650 20.75 -10.71 -0.86
C ILE A 650 19.22 -10.56 -0.73
N ALA A 651 18.69 -9.35 -0.88
CA ALA A 651 17.26 -9.07 -0.73
C ALA A 651 16.36 -9.83 -1.71
N PHE A 652 16.83 -10.13 -2.92
CA PHE A 652 16.04 -10.79 -3.96
C PHE A 652 16.55 -12.19 -4.33
N LEU A 653 17.60 -12.71 -3.68
CA LEU A 653 18.08 -14.08 -3.91
C LEU A 653 16.97 -15.14 -3.76
N PRO A 654 16.09 -15.09 -2.73
CA PRO A 654 14.99 -16.04 -2.62
C PRO A 654 13.97 -15.90 -3.75
N LEU A 655 13.70 -14.65 -4.18
CA LEU A 655 12.76 -14.35 -5.26
C LEU A 655 13.27 -14.91 -6.60
N LEU A 656 14.53 -14.63 -6.94
CA LEU A 656 15.15 -15.16 -8.16
C LEU A 656 15.26 -16.69 -8.13
N SER A 657 15.53 -17.29 -6.97
CA SER A 657 15.57 -18.76 -6.85
C SER A 657 14.21 -19.40 -7.10
N ARG A 658 13.12 -18.72 -6.74
CA ARG A 658 11.76 -19.16 -7.00
C ARG A 658 11.44 -19.06 -8.49
N ASP A 659 11.91 -18.02 -9.17
CA ASP A 659 11.71 -17.84 -10.62
C ASP A 659 12.49 -18.88 -11.43
N LEU A 660 13.69 -19.25 -10.97
CA LEU A 660 14.53 -20.29 -11.58
C LEU A 660 14.15 -21.72 -11.13
N TYR A 661 13.09 -21.89 -10.34
CA TYR A 661 12.76 -23.15 -9.69
C TYR A 661 12.60 -24.30 -10.68
N GLN A 662 13.28 -25.41 -10.39
CA GLN A 662 13.11 -26.70 -11.04
C GLN A 662 12.98 -27.78 -9.96
N PRO A 663 12.09 -28.77 -10.13
CA PRO A 663 11.95 -29.86 -9.16
C PRO A 663 13.28 -30.62 -8.99
N LEU A 664 13.77 -30.70 -7.75
CA LEU A 664 14.90 -31.54 -7.38
C LEU A 664 14.38 -32.75 -6.59
N ALA A 665 14.76 -33.94 -7.02
CA ALA A 665 14.24 -35.18 -6.45
C ALA A 665 14.48 -35.25 -4.93
N GLY A 666 13.40 -35.50 -4.17
CA GLY A 666 13.45 -35.65 -2.71
C GLY A 666 13.45 -34.35 -1.90
N LEU A 667 13.39 -33.17 -2.54
CA LEU A 667 13.33 -31.88 -1.86
C LEU A 667 12.01 -31.15 -2.13
N SER A 668 11.43 -30.54 -1.10
CA SER A 668 10.25 -29.67 -1.24
C SER A 668 10.62 -28.35 -1.94
N ARG A 669 9.63 -27.69 -2.59
CA ARG A 669 9.81 -26.40 -3.26
C ARG A 669 10.51 -25.35 -2.39
N ASP A 670 10.07 -25.18 -1.14
CA ASP A 670 10.61 -24.15 -0.24
C ASP A 670 12.08 -24.42 0.14
N VAL A 671 12.45 -25.70 0.30
CA VAL A 671 13.84 -26.11 0.56
C VAL A 671 14.71 -25.81 -0.66
N VAL A 672 14.21 -26.06 -1.87
CA VAL A 672 14.94 -25.76 -3.11
C VAL A 672 15.20 -24.25 -3.26
N ILE A 673 14.20 -23.43 -2.94
CA ILE A 673 14.31 -21.95 -2.96
C ILE A 673 15.33 -21.44 -1.92
N ALA A 674 15.52 -22.18 -0.82
CA ALA A 674 16.48 -21.85 0.24
C ALA A 674 17.94 -22.21 -0.09
N LEU A 675 18.18 -23.09 -1.07
CA LEU A 675 19.53 -23.62 -1.36
C LEU A 675 20.57 -22.57 -1.77
N PRO A 676 20.27 -21.57 -2.62
CA PRO A 676 21.28 -20.59 -3.04
C PRO A 676 21.92 -19.85 -1.88
N LEU A 677 21.10 -19.35 -0.94
CA LEU A 677 21.58 -18.66 0.27
C LEU A 677 22.33 -19.63 1.19
N SER A 678 21.79 -20.84 1.37
CA SER A 678 22.38 -21.86 2.24
C SER A 678 23.77 -22.30 1.76
N LEU A 679 23.92 -22.54 0.45
CA LEU A 679 25.19 -22.90 -0.18
C LEU A 679 26.20 -21.76 -0.11
N GLU A 680 25.77 -20.52 -0.35
CA GLU A 680 26.65 -19.36 -0.21
C GLU A 680 27.26 -19.30 1.20
N MET A 681 26.43 -19.46 2.25
CA MET A 681 26.92 -19.47 3.64
C MET A 681 27.74 -20.72 3.97
N ALA A 682 27.42 -21.88 3.40
CA ALA A 682 28.15 -23.12 3.63
C ALA A 682 29.58 -23.00 3.09
N PHE A 683 29.70 -22.54 1.85
CA PHE A 683 30.98 -22.34 1.19
C PHE A 683 31.76 -21.16 1.77
N PHE A 684 31.09 -20.11 2.28
CA PHE A 684 31.71 -19.09 3.11
C PHE A 684 32.36 -19.73 4.34
N GLY A 685 31.60 -20.53 5.10
CA GLY A 685 32.10 -21.21 6.30
C GLY A 685 33.30 -22.10 6.01
N ILE A 686 33.23 -22.93 4.97
CA ILE A 686 34.35 -23.78 4.50
C ILE A 686 35.58 -22.93 4.16
N ALA A 687 35.37 -21.83 3.42
CA ALA A 687 36.46 -20.93 3.06
C ALA A 687 37.15 -20.33 4.30
N THR A 688 36.43 -20.02 5.38
CA THR A 688 37.06 -19.42 6.57
C THR A 688 38.19 -20.28 7.15
N VAL A 689 38.01 -21.60 7.19
CA VAL A 689 39.02 -22.54 7.70
C VAL A 689 40.16 -22.71 6.69
N LEU A 690 39.85 -22.95 5.41
CA LEU A 690 40.86 -23.18 4.36
C LEU A 690 41.77 -21.97 4.17
N THR A 691 41.20 -20.77 4.27
CA THR A 691 41.93 -19.50 4.10
C THR A 691 42.98 -19.31 5.18
N SER A 692 42.68 -19.70 6.42
CA SER A 692 43.65 -19.61 7.52
C SER A 692 44.94 -20.42 7.23
N ILE A 693 44.82 -21.56 6.54
CA ILE A 693 45.94 -22.39 6.09
C ILE A 693 46.67 -21.74 4.91
N LEU A 694 45.93 -21.24 3.92
CA LEU A 694 46.48 -20.60 2.72
C LEU A 694 47.31 -19.34 3.04
N ILE A 695 46.87 -18.55 4.00
CA ILE A 695 47.57 -17.32 4.44
C ILE A 695 48.94 -17.66 5.04
N ALA A 696 49.07 -18.80 5.73
CA ALA A 696 50.34 -19.23 6.30
C ALA A 696 51.42 -19.47 5.24
N HIS A 697 51.03 -19.81 4.00
CA HIS A 697 51.96 -20.08 2.90
C HIS A 697 52.11 -18.94 1.89
N ARG A 698 51.01 -18.25 1.54
CA ARG A 698 50.99 -17.22 0.47
C ARG A 698 50.86 -15.79 0.97
N GLY A 699 50.68 -15.59 2.28
CA GLY A 699 50.40 -14.29 2.87
C GLY A 699 48.99 -13.76 2.54
N TRP A 700 48.53 -12.80 3.34
CA TRP A 700 47.16 -12.31 3.27
C TRP A 700 46.85 -11.50 1.99
N LYS A 701 47.83 -10.74 1.44
CA LYS A 701 47.62 -9.89 0.25
C LYS A 701 47.25 -10.71 -0.98
N GLY A 702 47.98 -11.80 -1.23
CA GLY A 702 47.72 -12.69 -2.36
C GLY A 702 46.39 -13.44 -2.21
N VAL A 703 46.08 -13.89 -1.00
CA VAL A 703 44.81 -14.57 -0.72
C VAL A 703 43.61 -13.61 -0.88
N PHE A 704 43.73 -12.35 -0.43
CA PHE A 704 42.69 -11.35 -0.64
C PHE A 704 42.47 -11.02 -2.12
N ALA A 705 43.54 -10.87 -2.91
CA ALA A 705 43.40 -10.64 -4.35
C ALA A 705 42.68 -11.80 -5.06
N VAL A 706 43.03 -13.05 -4.72
CA VAL A 706 42.34 -14.24 -5.23
C VAL A 706 40.86 -14.26 -4.82
N SER A 707 40.56 -13.85 -3.59
CA SER A 707 39.18 -13.80 -3.09
C SER A 707 38.28 -12.85 -3.90
N LEU A 708 38.82 -11.70 -4.32
CA LEU A 708 38.10 -10.73 -5.16
C LEU A 708 37.80 -11.30 -6.54
N VAL A 709 38.76 -12.02 -7.14
CA VAL A 709 38.56 -12.69 -8.44
C VAL A 709 37.48 -13.77 -8.34
N ILE A 710 37.53 -14.62 -7.30
CA ILE A 710 36.53 -15.67 -7.10
C ILE A 710 35.14 -15.07 -6.86
N SER A 711 35.04 -13.99 -6.08
CA SER A 711 33.78 -13.29 -5.83
C SER A 711 33.21 -12.65 -7.08
N ALA A 712 34.06 -11.95 -7.86
CA ALA A 712 33.67 -11.35 -9.13
C ALA A 712 33.19 -12.41 -10.14
N LEU A 713 33.87 -13.56 -10.20
CA LEU A 713 33.47 -14.69 -11.03
C LEU A 713 32.11 -15.27 -10.58
N GLY A 714 31.91 -15.45 -9.27
CA GLY A 714 30.63 -15.91 -8.72
C GLY A 714 29.46 -14.97 -9.04
N LEU A 715 29.68 -13.66 -8.95
CA LEU A 715 28.69 -12.63 -9.33
C LEU A 715 28.43 -12.63 -10.85
N LEU A 716 29.47 -12.72 -11.68
CA LEU A 716 29.33 -12.81 -13.13
C LEU A 716 28.54 -14.07 -13.55
N LEU A 717 28.88 -15.23 -13.00
CA LEU A 717 28.17 -16.48 -13.29
C LEU A 717 26.71 -16.43 -12.86
N SER A 718 26.39 -15.66 -11.83
CA SER A 718 25.01 -15.48 -11.38
C SER A 718 24.21 -14.57 -12.30
N ALA A 719 24.86 -13.55 -12.89
CA ALA A 719 24.26 -12.74 -13.94
C ALA A 719 23.95 -13.55 -15.21
N LEU A 720 24.73 -14.61 -15.46
CA LEU A 720 24.62 -15.47 -16.64
C LEU A 720 23.82 -16.76 -16.39
N ALA A 721 23.36 -16.99 -15.15
CA ALA A 721 22.69 -18.23 -14.79
C ALA A 721 21.29 -18.31 -15.41
N GLY A 722 21.11 -19.23 -16.37
CA GLY A 722 19.80 -19.55 -16.96
C GLY A 722 19.11 -20.78 -16.33
N SER A 723 19.73 -21.42 -15.34
CA SER A 723 19.18 -22.59 -14.66
C SER A 723 19.57 -22.63 -13.19
N LEU A 724 18.74 -23.29 -12.37
CA LEU A 724 18.98 -23.40 -10.94
C LEU A 724 20.35 -24.03 -10.60
N PRO A 725 20.80 -25.15 -11.20
CA PRO A 725 22.12 -25.72 -10.87
C PRO A 725 23.29 -24.78 -11.19
N ALA A 726 23.22 -24.04 -12.31
CA ALA A 726 24.23 -23.05 -12.65
C ALA A 726 24.25 -21.91 -11.62
N PHE A 727 23.07 -21.49 -11.16
CA PHE A 727 22.93 -20.49 -10.11
C PHE A 727 23.50 -20.97 -8.76
N LEU A 728 23.20 -22.21 -8.34
CA LEU A 728 23.73 -22.82 -7.11
C LEU A 728 25.27 -22.90 -7.11
N LEU A 729 25.87 -23.27 -8.24
CA LEU A 729 27.33 -23.25 -8.40
C LEU A 729 27.87 -21.83 -8.26
N ALA A 730 27.26 -20.86 -8.93
CA ALA A 730 27.69 -19.47 -8.87
C ALA A 730 27.61 -18.88 -7.45
N ARG A 731 26.59 -19.25 -6.65
CA ARG A 731 26.50 -18.91 -5.22
C ARG A 731 27.54 -19.59 -4.35
N SER A 732 27.83 -20.85 -4.61
CA SER A 732 28.92 -21.57 -3.94
C SER A 732 30.27 -20.86 -4.16
N LEU A 733 30.57 -20.42 -5.38
CA LEU A 733 31.77 -19.62 -5.68
C LEU A 733 31.75 -18.26 -4.97
N THR A 734 30.62 -17.58 -4.93
CA THR A 734 30.47 -16.27 -4.26
C THR A 734 30.73 -16.41 -2.77
N GLY A 735 30.18 -17.46 -2.15
CA GLY A 735 30.44 -17.82 -0.75
C GLY A 735 31.91 -18.10 -0.47
N LEU A 736 32.55 -18.94 -1.31
CA LEU A 736 33.99 -19.23 -1.21
C LEU A 736 34.82 -17.95 -1.25
N GLY A 737 34.59 -17.09 -2.27
CA GLY A 737 35.30 -15.84 -2.44
C GLY A 737 35.11 -14.92 -1.23
N THR A 738 33.88 -14.74 -0.78
CA THR A 738 33.54 -13.86 0.36
C THR A 738 34.18 -14.34 1.65
N GLY A 739 34.11 -15.64 1.96
CA GLY A 739 34.75 -16.22 3.14
C GLY A 739 36.28 -16.09 3.12
N MET A 740 36.91 -16.26 1.95
CA MET A 740 38.34 -16.02 1.77
C MET A 740 38.72 -14.56 2.01
N GLY A 741 37.98 -13.62 1.43
CA GLY A 741 38.24 -12.19 1.56
C GLY A 741 38.08 -11.70 3.00
N TYR A 742 37.03 -12.20 3.67
CA TYR A 742 36.74 -11.93 5.07
C TYR A 742 37.90 -12.33 5.99
N ILE A 743 38.37 -13.58 5.91
CA ILE A 743 39.47 -14.06 6.76
C ILE A 743 40.82 -13.45 6.37
N ALA A 744 41.07 -13.17 5.09
CA ALA A 744 42.32 -12.53 4.66
C ALA A 744 42.52 -11.15 5.29
N LEU A 745 41.48 -10.29 5.30
CA LEU A 745 41.56 -8.98 5.94
C LEU A 745 41.64 -9.07 7.47
N ARG A 746 40.89 -9.99 8.09
CA ARG A 746 40.98 -10.19 9.56
C ARG A 746 42.33 -10.72 10.00
N SER A 747 42.94 -11.61 9.22
CA SER A 747 44.30 -12.09 9.50
C SER A 747 45.34 -10.97 9.43
N PHE A 748 45.16 -10.00 8.51
CA PHE A 748 45.99 -8.79 8.50
C PHE A 748 45.81 -7.96 9.78
N ILE A 749 44.58 -7.74 10.24
CA ILE A 749 44.32 -7.02 11.50
C ILE A 749 44.95 -7.75 12.70
N ASN A 750 44.86 -9.09 12.74
CA ASN A 750 45.40 -9.90 13.85
C ASN A 750 46.91 -9.81 14.02
N LYS A 751 47.65 -9.61 12.93
CA LYS A 751 49.11 -9.45 12.98
C LYS A 751 49.55 -8.14 13.66
N GLU A 752 48.65 -7.18 13.89
CA GLU A 752 48.95 -5.97 14.64
C GLU A 752 49.15 -6.33 16.11
N GLY A 753 50.40 -6.27 16.57
CA GLY A 753 50.71 -6.68 17.93
C GLY A 753 50.35 -5.67 19.02
N ARG A 754 50.01 -4.44 18.64
CA ARG A 754 49.49 -3.42 19.57
C ARG A 754 48.01 -3.68 19.83
N GLU A 755 47.69 -4.29 20.97
CA GLU A 755 46.35 -4.77 21.32
C GLU A 755 45.26 -3.68 21.19
N LYS A 756 45.53 -2.48 21.69
CA LYS A 756 44.58 -1.36 21.61
C LYS A 756 44.21 -0.99 20.16
N LEU A 757 45.20 -0.92 19.28
CA LEU A 757 45.00 -0.58 17.87
C LEU A 757 44.40 -1.74 17.07
N ARG A 758 44.76 -2.98 17.40
CA ARG A 758 44.12 -4.19 16.86
C ARG A 758 42.63 -4.22 17.18
N ASN A 759 42.26 -4.00 18.44
CA ASN A 759 40.86 -3.97 18.88
C ASN A 759 40.08 -2.82 18.20
N GLN A 760 40.71 -1.65 18.03
CA GLN A 760 40.11 -0.54 17.29
C GLN A 760 39.90 -0.89 15.80
N ALA A 761 40.89 -1.48 15.14
CA ALA A 761 40.78 -1.92 13.76
C ALA A 761 39.69 -2.98 13.58
N TYR A 762 39.49 -3.88 14.57
CA TYR A 762 38.37 -4.82 14.58
C TYR A 762 37.01 -4.16 14.67
N SER A 763 36.85 -3.19 15.58
CA SER A 763 35.61 -2.43 15.68
C SER A 763 35.29 -1.69 14.37
N ASN A 764 36.31 -1.07 13.77
CA ASN A 764 36.20 -0.41 12.48
C ASN A 764 35.86 -1.38 11.33
N PHE A 765 36.46 -2.56 11.31
CA PHE A 765 36.19 -3.61 10.33
C PHE A 765 34.71 -4.03 10.36
N TYR A 766 34.17 -4.34 11.54
CA TYR A 766 32.78 -4.77 11.69
C TYR A 766 31.80 -3.63 11.37
N SER A 767 32.09 -2.41 11.83
CA SER A 767 31.25 -1.24 11.49
C SER A 767 31.18 -1.01 9.99
N GLY A 768 32.31 -1.08 9.27
CA GLY A 768 32.34 -0.94 7.82
C GLY A 768 31.59 -2.07 7.11
N MET A 769 31.75 -3.31 7.57
CA MET A 769 31.06 -4.48 7.02
C MET A 769 29.54 -4.33 7.08
N ILE A 770 28.99 -4.05 8.26
CA ILE A 770 27.55 -3.94 8.44
C ILE A 770 26.99 -2.74 7.64
N ALA A 771 27.69 -1.60 7.64
CA ALA A 771 27.31 -0.46 6.81
C ALA A 771 27.28 -0.86 5.31
N GLY A 772 28.26 -1.63 4.86
CA GLY A 772 28.36 -2.11 3.48
C GLY A 772 27.23 -3.06 3.11
N ILE A 773 26.94 -4.06 3.97
CA ILE A 773 25.83 -5.01 3.76
C ILE A 773 24.51 -4.24 3.58
N ASN A 774 24.24 -3.26 4.44
CA ASN A 774 22.99 -2.49 4.39
C ASN A 774 22.88 -1.62 3.14
N VAL A 775 23.96 -0.93 2.76
CA VAL A 775 24.00 -0.14 1.51
C VAL A 775 23.80 -1.06 0.31
N GLY A 776 24.49 -2.21 0.28
CA GLY A 776 24.39 -3.17 -0.81
C GLY A 776 22.99 -3.76 -0.95
N LEU A 777 22.39 -4.18 0.15
CA LEU A 777 21.06 -4.77 0.19
C LEU A 777 20.00 -3.82 -0.41
N VAL A 778 20.08 -2.54 -0.05
CA VAL A 778 19.06 -1.54 -0.42
C VAL A 778 19.24 -1.04 -1.84
N LEU A 779 20.47 -0.71 -2.21
CA LEU A 779 20.78 -0.33 -3.59
C LEU A 779 20.47 -1.48 -4.54
N GLY A 780 20.85 -2.69 -4.15
CA GLY A 780 20.56 -3.91 -4.88
C GLY A 780 19.07 -4.15 -5.11
N ALA A 781 18.28 -4.09 -4.04
CA ALA A 781 16.82 -4.25 -4.11
C ALA A 781 16.14 -3.15 -4.94
N SER A 782 16.57 -1.90 -4.78
CA SER A 782 16.01 -0.76 -5.51
C SER A 782 16.35 -0.83 -7.01
N LEU A 783 17.61 -1.12 -7.34
CA LEU A 783 18.06 -1.25 -8.73
C LEU A 783 17.47 -2.49 -9.41
N ALA A 784 17.19 -3.56 -8.68
CA ALA A 784 16.57 -4.76 -9.24
C ALA A 784 15.19 -4.45 -9.85
N GLY A 785 14.41 -3.57 -9.23
CA GLY A 785 13.12 -3.12 -9.77
C GLY A 785 13.25 -2.29 -11.06
N LEU A 786 14.38 -1.58 -11.25
CA LEU A 786 14.58 -0.65 -12.37
C LEU A 786 15.30 -1.28 -13.57
N VAL A 787 16.36 -2.04 -13.33
CA VAL A 787 17.25 -2.58 -14.38
C VAL A 787 17.27 -4.11 -14.44
N GLY A 788 16.49 -4.77 -13.58
CA GLY A 788 16.40 -6.24 -13.49
C GLY A 788 17.57 -6.91 -12.77
N TYR A 789 17.36 -8.14 -12.29
CA TYR A 789 18.31 -8.88 -11.44
C TYR A 789 19.70 -9.10 -12.09
N ARG A 790 19.74 -9.38 -13.39
CA ARG A 790 20.98 -9.63 -14.13
C ARG A 790 21.94 -8.45 -14.05
N ASN A 791 21.44 -7.23 -14.25
CA ASN A 791 22.28 -6.03 -14.26
C ASN A 791 22.79 -5.69 -12.86
N VAL A 792 22.01 -6.00 -11.81
CA VAL A 792 22.44 -5.82 -10.41
C VAL A 792 23.65 -6.71 -10.06
N PHE A 793 23.69 -7.96 -10.54
CA PHE A 793 24.86 -8.82 -10.37
C PHE A 793 26.12 -8.28 -11.07
N LEU A 794 25.96 -7.74 -12.28
CA LEU A 794 27.06 -7.11 -13.03
C LEU A 794 27.58 -5.86 -12.32
N MET A 795 26.69 -5.07 -11.73
CA MET A 795 27.06 -3.91 -10.89
C MET A 795 27.82 -4.36 -9.64
N GLY A 796 27.38 -5.41 -8.95
CA GLY A 796 28.13 -6.00 -7.83
C GLY A 796 29.52 -6.49 -8.25
N MET A 797 29.64 -7.09 -9.43
CA MET A 797 30.94 -7.51 -9.99
C MET A 797 31.86 -6.30 -10.28
N ALA A 798 31.32 -5.22 -10.85
CA ALA A 798 32.07 -3.99 -11.06
C ALA A 798 32.54 -3.34 -9.74
N LEU A 799 31.69 -3.31 -8.70
CA LEU A 799 32.05 -2.84 -7.36
C LEU A 799 33.12 -3.71 -6.69
N THR A 800 33.11 -5.02 -6.93
CA THR A 800 34.17 -5.93 -6.49
C THR A 800 35.50 -5.60 -7.20
N GLY A 801 35.46 -5.28 -8.50
CA GLY A 801 36.61 -4.76 -9.24
C GLY A 801 37.15 -3.44 -8.67
N MET A 802 36.25 -2.51 -8.34
CA MET A 802 36.61 -1.23 -7.69
C MET A 802 37.24 -1.45 -6.31
N THR A 803 36.77 -2.45 -5.55
CA THR A 803 37.41 -2.89 -4.30
C THR A 803 38.84 -3.34 -4.54
N GLY A 804 39.10 -4.08 -5.63
CA GLY A 804 40.46 -4.49 -6.03
C GLY A 804 41.38 -3.31 -6.33
N ILE A 805 40.88 -2.29 -7.03
CA ILE A 805 41.62 -1.05 -7.32
C ILE A 805 41.94 -0.31 -6.01
N LEU A 806 40.94 -0.14 -5.14
CA LEU A 806 41.12 0.50 -3.83
C LEU A 806 42.11 -0.28 -2.96
N PHE A 807 42.06 -1.61 -2.98
CA PHE A 807 42.98 -2.48 -2.25
C PHE A 807 44.42 -2.29 -2.74
N ALA A 808 44.63 -2.33 -4.05
CA ALA A 808 45.94 -2.09 -4.65
C ALA A 808 46.49 -0.71 -4.29
N PHE A 809 45.63 0.32 -4.25
CA PHE A 809 46.01 1.67 -3.86
C PHE A 809 46.37 1.78 -2.36
N LEU A 810 45.51 1.30 -1.47
CA LEU A 810 45.69 1.44 -0.01
C LEU A 810 46.86 0.62 0.51
N TYR A 811 47.10 -0.58 -0.04
CA TYR A 811 48.06 -1.56 0.49
C TYR A 811 49.31 -1.75 -0.37
N ARG A 812 49.55 -0.85 -1.34
CA ARG A 812 50.81 -0.79 -2.11
C ARG A 812 52.02 -0.76 -1.18
N ASP A 813 52.01 0.17 -0.22
CA ASP A 813 53.05 0.31 0.80
C ASP A 813 52.43 0.18 2.20
N THR A 814 52.68 -0.93 2.89
CA THR A 814 52.33 -1.11 4.31
C THR A 814 53.46 -0.58 5.16
N ARG A 815 53.26 0.58 5.81
CA ARG A 815 54.33 1.37 6.48
C ARG A 815 54.13 1.54 7.98
N PHE A 816 52.88 1.52 8.44
CA PHE A 816 52.52 1.81 9.83
C PHE A 816 51.90 0.57 10.47
N PHE A 817 52.69 -0.51 10.52
CA PHE A 817 52.23 -1.82 10.97
C PHE A 817 53.33 -2.50 11.80
N TRP A 818 53.02 -2.91 13.03
CA TRP A 818 53.95 -3.68 13.87
C TRP A 818 53.54 -5.15 13.88
N GLU A 819 54.29 -5.96 13.14
CA GLU A 819 54.01 -7.38 12.97
C GLU A 819 54.49 -8.18 14.19
N GLN A 820 53.56 -8.79 14.91
CA GLN A 820 53.86 -9.77 15.94
C GLN A 820 53.70 -11.19 15.38
N ASP A 821 54.58 -12.11 15.78
CA ASP A 821 54.42 -13.52 15.44
C ASP A 821 53.31 -14.12 16.31
N THR A 822 52.08 -14.20 15.77
CA THR A 822 50.90 -14.75 16.45
C THR A 822 50.80 -16.28 16.36
N ARG A 823 51.93 -16.98 16.18
CA ARG A 823 51.96 -18.46 16.12
C ARG A 823 51.55 -19.05 17.47
N GLY A 824 50.31 -19.53 17.59
CA GLY A 824 49.90 -20.33 18.75
C GLY A 824 50.68 -21.65 18.86
N GLU A 825 50.76 -22.20 20.06
CA GLU A 825 51.63 -23.35 20.43
C GLU A 825 51.33 -24.65 19.66
N LEU A 826 50.10 -24.82 19.15
CA LEU A 826 49.66 -25.99 18.38
C LEU A 826 49.76 -25.77 16.86
N GLY A 827 49.94 -26.83 16.06
CA GLY A 827 49.77 -26.74 14.60
C GLY A 827 48.30 -26.57 14.20
N HIS A 828 48.00 -25.95 13.04
CA HIS A 828 46.63 -25.64 12.58
C HIS A 828 45.67 -26.84 12.62
N GLY A 829 46.10 -28.03 12.16
CA GLY A 829 45.27 -29.24 12.20
C GLY A 829 44.99 -29.75 13.62
N ARG A 830 45.98 -29.70 14.52
CA ARG A 830 45.81 -30.11 15.92
C ARG A 830 44.93 -29.12 16.69
N ALA A 831 45.05 -27.83 16.42
CA ALA A 831 44.18 -26.79 16.96
C ALA A 831 42.71 -27.04 16.60
N LEU A 832 42.41 -27.26 15.32
CA LEU A 832 41.05 -27.57 14.85
C LEU A 832 40.51 -28.86 15.50
N LEU A 833 41.31 -29.92 15.53
CA LEU A 833 40.92 -31.19 16.14
C LEU A 833 40.59 -31.06 17.63
N THR A 834 41.36 -30.24 18.35
CA THR A 834 41.17 -29.96 19.79
C THR A 834 39.85 -29.21 20.04
N MET A 835 39.50 -28.26 19.17
CA MET A 835 38.24 -27.52 19.28
C MET A 835 37.03 -28.41 18.97
N ILE A 836 37.11 -29.22 17.91
CA ILE A 836 36.04 -30.14 17.50
C ILE A 836 35.78 -31.23 18.57
N HIS A 837 36.79 -31.67 19.31
CA HIS A 837 36.59 -32.71 20.34
C HIS A 837 36.23 -32.15 21.72
N SER A 838 36.03 -30.83 21.87
CA SER A 838 35.68 -30.21 23.14
C SER A 838 34.17 -30.22 23.39
N PRO A 839 33.65 -31.04 24.34
CA PRO A 839 32.20 -31.15 24.56
C PRO A 839 31.60 -29.85 25.09
N ARG A 840 32.35 -29.12 25.93
CA ARG A 840 31.92 -27.83 26.49
C ARG A 840 31.75 -26.76 25.41
N LEU A 841 32.65 -26.77 24.43
CA LEU A 841 32.59 -25.83 23.32
C LEU A 841 31.43 -26.16 22.36
N TRP A 842 31.18 -27.44 22.11
CA TRP A 842 29.99 -27.88 21.37
C TRP A 842 28.69 -27.48 22.05
N MET A 843 28.59 -27.64 23.37
CA MET A 843 27.41 -27.19 24.12
C MET A 843 27.19 -25.68 24.00
N TYR A 844 28.25 -24.88 24.01
CA TYR A 844 28.15 -23.44 23.74
C TYR A 844 27.59 -23.16 22.34
N PHE A 845 28.10 -23.84 21.30
CA PHE A 845 27.63 -23.61 19.94
C PHE A 845 26.19 -24.08 19.72
N VAL A 846 25.83 -25.29 20.16
CA VAL A 846 24.50 -25.88 19.94
C VAL A 846 23.43 -25.18 20.75
N LEU A 847 23.73 -24.77 21.99
CA LEU A 847 22.72 -24.21 22.88
C LEU A 847 22.58 -22.68 22.76
N LEU A 848 23.62 -21.95 22.36
CA LEU A 848 23.59 -20.48 22.29
C LEU A 848 23.83 -19.87 20.91
N ILE A 849 24.65 -20.48 20.05
CA ILE A 849 25.07 -19.84 18.79
C ILE A 849 24.23 -20.29 17.61
N LEU A 850 24.15 -21.60 17.34
CA LEU A 850 23.37 -22.13 16.22
C LEU A 850 21.91 -21.66 16.24
N PRO A 851 21.19 -21.67 17.38
CA PRO A 851 19.81 -21.18 17.43
C PRO A 851 19.67 -19.71 17.03
N THR A 852 20.60 -18.83 17.45
CA THR A 852 20.54 -17.40 17.10
C THR A 852 20.83 -17.14 15.62
N TYR A 853 21.79 -17.86 15.04
CA TYR A 853 22.09 -17.73 13.60
C TYR A 853 21.02 -18.37 12.72
N VAL A 854 20.36 -19.44 13.19
CA VAL A 854 19.15 -19.97 12.55
C VAL A 854 18.05 -18.91 12.55
N ALA A 855 17.81 -18.22 13.68
CA ALA A 855 16.81 -17.16 13.76
C ALA A 855 17.08 -16.00 12.79
N ALA A 856 18.34 -15.65 12.58
CA ALA A 856 18.74 -14.58 11.67
C ALA A 856 18.31 -14.81 10.20
N ALA A 857 18.07 -16.07 9.80
CA ALA A 857 17.51 -16.38 8.48
C ALA A 857 16.08 -15.85 8.29
N TYR A 858 15.42 -15.38 9.36
CA TYR A 858 14.20 -14.59 9.23
C TYR A 858 14.42 -13.36 8.33
N VAL A 859 15.52 -12.62 8.56
CA VAL A 859 15.82 -11.36 7.86
C VAL A 859 16.19 -11.62 6.41
N SER A 860 17.05 -12.61 6.14
CA SER A 860 17.64 -12.83 4.82
C SER A 860 16.85 -13.79 3.91
N PHE A 861 15.93 -14.59 4.45
CA PHE A 861 15.19 -15.59 3.68
C PHE A 861 13.67 -15.48 3.87
N TYR A 862 13.20 -15.56 5.12
CA TYR A 862 11.76 -15.62 5.39
C TYR A 862 11.04 -14.31 5.07
N PHE A 863 11.55 -13.18 5.54
CA PHE A 863 10.92 -11.87 5.41
C PHE A 863 10.73 -11.46 3.94
N PRO A 864 11.73 -11.56 3.03
CA PRO A 864 11.54 -11.28 1.62
C PRO A 864 10.40 -12.08 0.98
N LEU A 865 10.32 -13.38 1.25
CA LEU A 865 9.26 -14.25 0.73
C LEU A 865 7.89 -13.91 1.32
N PHE A 866 7.84 -13.61 2.62
CA PHE A 866 6.61 -13.21 3.32
C PHE A 866 6.07 -11.87 2.82
N ALA A 867 6.97 -10.91 2.58
CA ALA A 867 6.64 -9.56 2.14
C ALA A 867 6.16 -9.56 0.67
N GLU A 868 6.87 -10.27 -0.22
CA GLU A 868 6.46 -10.38 -1.62
C GLU A 868 5.12 -11.12 -1.76
N ALA A 869 4.87 -12.16 -0.96
CA ALA A 869 3.58 -12.83 -0.92
C ALA A 869 2.41 -11.92 -0.49
N ARG A 870 2.70 -10.74 0.09
CA ARG A 870 1.74 -9.67 0.42
C ARG A 870 1.71 -8.54 -0.61
N GLY A 871 2.32 -8.75 -1.78
CA GLY A 871 2.33 -7.79 -2.87
C GLY A 871 3.39 -6.68 -2.74
N LEU A 872 4.32 -6.76 -1.77
CA LEU A 872 5.40 -5.77 -1.67
C LEU A 872 6.40 -5.97 -2.81
N SER A 873 6.77 -4.86 -3.46
CA SER A 873 7.81 -4.80 -4.47
C SER A 873 9.20 -5.02 -3.88
N THR A 874 10.15 -5.46 -4.71
CA THR A 874 11.55 -5.66 -4.30
C THR A 874 12.18 -4.43 -3.63
N PRO A 875 12.00 -3.19 -4.13
CA PRO A 875 12.47 -1.98 -3.45
C PRO A 875 11.88 -1.82 -2.04
N GLU A 876 10.59 -2.07 -1.85
CA GLU A 876 9.93 -1.98 -0.54
C GLU A 876 10.50 -2.99 0.45
N ILE A 877 10.75 -4.23 0.02
CA ILE A 877 11.41 -5.26 0.84
C ILE A 877 12.78 -4.75 1.29
N GLY A 878 13.57 -4.16 0.39
CA GLY A 878 14.85 -3.54 0.72
C GLY A 878 14.73 -2.44 1.78
N ARG A 879 13.68 -1.61 1.72
CA ARG A 879 13.41 -0.55 2.71
C ARG A 879 13.08 -1.11 4.09
N PHE A 880 12.34 -2.21 4.19
CA PHE A 880 12.11 -2.82 5.52
C PHE A 880 13.40 -3.41 6.09
N LEU A 881 14.22 -4.05 5.26
CA LEU A 881 15.48 -4.66 5.68
C LEU A 881 16.53 -3.64 6.11
N ILE A 882 16.55 -2.43 5.52
CA ILE A 882 17.49 -1.37 5.95
C ILE A 882 17.25 -0.98 7.41
N VAL A 883 16.00 -1.03 7.89
CA VAL A 883 15.63 -0.61 9.24
C VAL A 883 16.39 -1.47 10.25
N ASN A 884 16.37 -2.79 10.09
CA ASN A 884 17.15 -3.73 10.89
C ASN A 884 18.64 -3.31 10.94
N GLY A 885 19.22 -3.05 9.77
CA GLY A 885 20.60 -2.59 9.62
C GLY A 885 20.94 -1.30 10.36
N LEU A 886 20.06 -0.30 10.30
CA LEU A 886 20.25 0.98 10.99
C LEU A 886 20.28 0.81 12.51
N PHE A 887 19.44 -0.07 13.06
CA PHE A 887 19.46 -0.39 14.49
C PHE A 887 20.79 -1.04 14.89
N ILE A 888 21.32 -1.96 14.08
CA ILE A 888 22.62 -2.61 14.35
C ILE A 888 23.75 -1.57 14.32
N VAL A 889 23.82 -0.72 13.28
CA VAL A 889 24.93 0.23 13.08
C VAL A 889 24.93 1.33 14.14
N TYR A 890 23.79 1.97 14.39
CA TYR A 890 23.73 3.17 15.23
C TYR A 890 23.43 2.87 16.70
N LEU A 891 22.60 1.87 16.99
CA LEU A 891 22.20 1.53 18.36
C LEU A 891 22.95 0.32 18.92
N GLY A 892 23.57 -0.52 18.09
CA GLY A 892 24.37 -1.66 18.55
C GLY A 892 25.53 -1.28 19.50
N PRO A 893 26.47 -0.39 19.11
CA PRO A 893 27.60 -0.02 19.97
C PRO A 893 27.24 0.54 21.36
N PRO A 894 26.25 1.45 21.53
CA PRO A 894 25.83 1.87 22.86
C PRO A 894 25.06 0.76 23.62
N LEU A 895 24.23 -0.04 22.96
CA LEU A 895 23.53 -1.17 23.60
C LEU A 895 24.49 -2.23 24.11
N SER A 896 25.48 -2.62 23.30
CA SER A 896 26.54 -3.55 23.69
C SER A 896 27.26 -3.07 24.95
N ARG A 897 27.73 -1.82 24.98
CA ARG A 897 28.38 -1.24 26.18
C ARG A 897 27.47 -1.25 27.40
N LEU A 898 26.17 -0.99 27.23
CA LEU A 898 25.20 -0.99 28.32
C LEU A 898 24.99 -2.40 28.88
N VAL A 899 24.80 -3.39 28.00
CA VAL A 899 24.58 -4.79 28.36
C VAL A 899 25.84 -5.39 28.99
N GLU A 900 27.00 -5.23 28.37
CA GLU A 900 28.27 -5.74 28.90
C GLU A 900 28.58 -5.17 30.28
N LYS A 901 28.30 -3.88 30.50
CA LYS A 901 28.55 -3.23 31.79
C LYS A 901 27.65 -3.74 32.92
N HIS A 902 26.37 -4.01 32.65
CA HIS A 902 25.39 -4.34 33.70
C HIS A 902 25.15 -5.85 33.85
N LEU A 903 25.21 -6.60 32.76
CA LEU A 903 24.87 -8.02 32.69
C LEU A 903 26.11 -8.90 32.44
N GLY A 904 27.14 -8.37 31.79
CA GLY A 904 28.31 -9.13 31.35
C GLY A 904 28.01 -10.05 30.16
N SER A 905 29.06 -10.60 29.56
CA SER A 905 28.98 -11.35 28.29
C SER A 905 28.04 -12.57 28.36
N PHE A 906 28.00 -13.30 29.48
CA PHE A 906 27.13 -14.47 29.61
C PHE A 906 25.63 -14.11 29.60
N TRP A 907 25.21 -13.22 30.49
CA TRP A 907 23.79 -12.85 30.58
C TRP A 907 23.36 -12.05 29.37
N GLY A 908 24.28 -11.29 28.74
CA GLY A 908 24.07 -10.68 27.43
C GLY A 908 23.78 -11.71 26.35
N SER A 909 24.56 -12.79 26.24
CA SER A 909 24.31 -13.86 25.25
C SER A 909 22.99 -14.59 25.48
N LEU A 910 22.65 -14.87 26.74
CA LEU A 910 21.39 -15.54 27.08
C LEU A 910 20.19 -14.64 26.77
N LEU A 911 20.24 -13.37 27.19
CA LEU A 911 19.20 -12.38 26.89
C LEU A 911 19.00 -12.24 25.38
N GLY A 912 20.09 -12.17 24.62
CA GLY A 912 20.03 -12.12 23.16
C GLY A 912 19.30 -13.32 22.56
N SER A 913 19.63 -14.54 23.01
CA SER A 913 19.00 -15.77 22.53
C SER A 913 17.49 -15.82 22.84
N LEU A 914 17.10 -15.36 24.04
CA LEU A 914 15.69 -15.25 24.42
C LEU A 914 14.94 -14.19 23.60
N MET A 915 15.58 -13.05 23.32
CA MET A 915 14.98 -12.00 22.49
C MET A 915 14.79 -12.43 21.03
N TRP A 916 15.73 -13.19 20.46
CA TRP A 916 15.55 -13.81 19.13
C TRP A 916 14.34 -14.76 19.11
N GLY A 917 14.19 -15.61 20.13
CA GLY A 917 13.02 -16.48 20.26
C GLY A 917 11.71 -15.70 20.41
N ALA A 918 11.69 -14.67 21.25
CA ALA A 918 10.54 -13.80 21.46
C ALA A 918 10.13 -13.05 20.18
N ALA A 919 11.10 -12.59 19.38
CA ALA A 919 10.85 -11.93 18.10
C ALA A 919 10.16 -12.88 17.10
N LEU A 920 10.55 -14.16 17.04
CA LEU A 920 9.88 -15.15 16.19
C LEU A 920 8.48 -15.53 16.68
N ILE A 921 8.29 -15.62 18.00
CA ILE A 921 6.95 -15.81 18.58
C ILE A 921 6.03 -14.65 18.18
N LEU A 922 6.52 -13.41 18.30
CA LEU A 922 5.79 -12.22 17.86
C LEU A 922 5.44 -12.30 16.37
N ALA A 923 6.40 -12.66 15.51
CA ALA A 923 6.18 -12.82 14.07
C ALA A 923 5.05 -13.82 13.75
N GLY A 924 4.95 -14.91 14.53
CA GLY A 924 3.90 -15.90 14.35
C GLY A 924 2.53 -15.50 14.89
N LEU A 925 2.44 -14.59 15.86
CA LEU A 925 1.18 -14.21 16.51
C LEU A 925 0.35 -13.20 15.71
N SER A 926 1.01 -12.22 15.08
CA SER A 926 0.37 -11.09 14.39
C SER A 926 0.19 -11.34 12.90
N GLY A 927 1.20 -11.88 12.22
CA GLY A 927 1.13 -12.24 10.80
C GLY A 927 0.91 -11.08 9.82
N ASN A 928 0.94 -9.81 10.23
CA ASN A 928 0.84 -8.65 9.33
C ASN A 928 2.22 -8.05 8.97
N ILE A 929 2.27 -7.11 8.02
CA ILE A 929 3.53 -6.51 7.56
C ILE A 929 4.18 -5.59 8.63
N TRP A 930 3.38 -4.90 9.43
CA TRP A 930 3.85 -3.97 10.45
C TRP A 930 4.53 -4.67 11.62
N SER A 931 3.98 -5.81 12.03
CA SER A 931 4.60 -6.67 13.01
C SER A 931 5.86 -7.33 12.48
N ALA A 932 5.90 -7.70 11.19
CA ALA A 932 7.13 -8.17 10.56
C ALA A 932 8.22 -7.08 10.59
N ALA A 933 7.87 -5.82 10.38
CA ALA A 933 8.77 -4.68 10.55
C ALA A 933 9.23 -4.50 12.01
N LEU A 934 8.33 -4.63 12.98
CA LEU A 934 8.68 -4.60 14.40
C LEU A 934 9.64 -5.74 14.77
N VAL A 935 9.45 -6.93 14.22
CA VAL A 935 10.35 -8.07 14.39
C VAL A 935 11.74 -7.75 13.82
N LEU A 936 11.83 -7.12 12.65
CA LEU A 936 13.11 -6.66 12.08
C LEU A 936 13.82 -5.65 13.00
N ILE A 937 13.08 -4.73 13.63
CA ILE A 937 13.61 -3.77 14.62
C ILE A 937 14.13 -4.51 15.86
N LEU A 938 13.34 -5.41 16.44
CA LEU A 938 13.72 -6.19 17.62
C LEU A 938 14.94 -7.06 17.34
N MET A 939 14.99 -7.70 16.18
CA MET A 939 16.14 -8.47 15.74
C MET A 939 17.39 -7.59 15.58
N GLY A 940 17.26 -6.39 15.01
CA GLY A 940 18.39 -5.46 14.85
C GLY A 940 18.91 -4.93 16.18
N LEU A 941 18.01 -4.62 17.12
CA LEU A 941 18.38 -4.27 18.50
C LEU A 941 19.09 -5.43 19.21
N THR A 942 18.57 -6.66 19.03
CA THR A 942 19.11 -7.87 19.65
C THR A 942 20.50 -8.19 19.12
N GLU A 943 20.65 -8.21 17.81
CA GLU A 943 21.91 -8.47 17.12
C GLU A 943 23.00 -7.46 17.53
N GLY A 944 22.61 -6.19 17.68
CA GLY A 944 23.51 -5.10 18.08
C GLY A 944 24.30 -5.32 19.38
N PHE A 945 23.79 -6.12 20.33
CA PHE A 945 24.51 -6.47 21.57
C PHE A 945 24.81 -7.96 21.72
N ALA A 946 23.97 -8.84 21.17
CA ALA A 946 24.07 -10.28 21.37
C ALA A 946 25.37 -10.83 20.77
N VAL A 947 25.75 -10.37 19.57
CA VAL A 947 26.98 -10.80 18.89
C VAL A 947 28.22 -10.40 19.68
N SER A 948 28.25 -9.19 20.25
CA SER A 948 29.35 -8.73 21.12
C SER A 948 29.47 -9.62 22.36
N SER A 949 28.34 -9.89 23.00
CA SER A 949 28.26 -10.73 24.20
C SER A 949 28.71 -12.16 23.94
N GLN A 950 28.27 -12.76 22.82
CA GLN A 950 28.67 -14.10 22.38
C GLN A 950 30.18 -14.17 22.12
N ASN A 951 30.74 -13.21 21.38
CA ASN A 951 32.19 -13.13 21.17
C ASN A 951 32.95 -13.04 22.50
N GLY A 952 32.53 -12.13 23.41
CA GLY A 952 33.15 -12.00 24.72
C GLY A 952 33.10 -13.29 25.54
N LEU A 953 31.97 -14.01 25.52
CA LEU A 953 31.84 -15.29 26.20
C LEU A 953 32.73 -16.37 25.57
N TYR A 954 32.81 -16.45 24.25
CA TYR A 954 33.67 -17.39 23.54
C TYR A 954 35.16 -17.18 23.87
N PHE A 955 35.65 -15.95 23.76
CA PHE A 955 37.06 -15.64 24.02
C PHE A 955 37.47 -15.78 25.49
N SER A 956 36.52 -15.82 26.42
CA SER A 956 36.79 -16.09 27.83
C SER A 956 37.05 -17.57 28.16
N GLN A 957 36.82 -18.49 27.21
CA GLN A 957 36.97 -19.92 27.46
C GLN A 957 38.44 -20.35 27.47
N LYS A 958 38.83 -21.18 28.45
CA LYS A 958 40.20 -21.68 28.62
C LYS A 958 40.78 -22.32 27.34
N ILE A 959 39.97 -23.04 26.58
CA ILE A 959 40.40 -23.72 25.35
C ILE A 959 40.83 -22.74 24.24
N VAL A 960 40.23 -21.55 24.20
CA VAL A 960 40.55 -20.51 23.22
C VAL A 960 41.93 -19.92 23.48
N HIS A 961 42.31 -19.77 24.75
CA HIS A 961 43.66 -19.35 25.14
C HIS A 961 44.74 -20.36 24.72
N VAL A 962 44.45 -21.67 24.79
CA VAL A 962 45.39 -22.75 24.40
C VAL A 962 45.58 -22.84 22.88
N VAL A 963 44.49 -22.66 22.12
CA VAL A 963 44.51 -22.79 20.65
C VAL A 963 45.07 -21.55 19.94
N GLY A 964 44.95 -20.38 20.60
CA GLY A 964 45.30 -19.08 20.06
C GLY A 964 44.10 -18.39 19.40
N GLN A 965 43.97 -17.08 19.62
CA GLN A 965 42.81 -16.29 19.20
C GLN A 965 42.56 -16.33 17.68
N ASP A 966 43.62 -16.25 16.85
CA ASP A 966 43.51 -16.28 15.39
C ASP A 966 42.84 -17.57 14.89
N ARG A 967 43.27 -18.72 15.43
CA ARG A 967 42.75 -20.03 15.03
C ARG A 967 41.37 -20.29 15.60
N ALA A 968 41.13 -19.85 16.83
CA ALA A 968 39.82 -19.95 17.46
C ALA A 968 38.77 -19.10 16.73
N THR A 969 39.15 -17.94 16.19
CA THR A 969 38.24 -17.08 15.42
C THR A 969 37.73 -17.80 14.18
N GLY A 970 38.60 -18.46 13.40
CA GLY A 970 38.18 -19.23 12.23
C GLY A 970 37.15 -20.33 12.56
N TYR A 971 37.31 -21.01 13.70
CA TYR A 971 36.35 -22.02 14.16
C TYR A 971 35.01 -21.42 14.60
N PHE A 972 35.03 -20.27 15.29
CA PHE A 972 33.81 -19.56 15.68
C PHE A 972 32.99 -19.15 14.46
N GLU A 973 33.65 -18.58 13.45
CA GLU A 973 32.99 -18.16 12.20
C GLU A 973 32.42 -19.34 11.43
N LEU A 974 33.15 -20.47 11.35
CA LEU A 974 32.60 -21.70 10.76
C LEU A 974 31.28 -22.11 11.45
N MET A 975 31.24 -22.10 12.78
CA MET A 975 30.05 -22.49 13.53
C MET A 975 28.89 -21.50 13.36
N GLY A 976 29.16 -20.20 13.32
CA GLY A 976 28.14 -19.19 13.00
C GLY A 976 27.55 -19.41 11.61
N LYS A 977 28.41 -19.64 10.60
CA LYS A 977 27.98 -19.89 9.21
C LYS A 977 27.25 -21.21 9.02
N LEU A 978 27.54 -22.24 9.82
CA LEU A 978 26.70 -23.44 9.86
C LEU A 978 25.25 -23.11 10.28
N GLY A 979 25.07 -22.22 11.24
CA GLY A 979 23.75 -21.73 11.63
C GLY A 979 23.03 -21.01 10.48
N GLU A 980 23.73 -20.11 9.78
CA GLU A 980 23.20 -19.39 8.61
C GLU A 980 22.93 -20.31 7.40
N THR A 981 23.67 -21.41 7.25
CA THR A 981 23.40 -22.44 6.23
C THR A 981 22.13 -23.24 6.55
N ILE A 982 21.95 -23.61 7.82
CA ILE A 982 20.80 -24.42 8.25
C ILE A 982 19.53 -23.57 8.34
N GLY A 983 19.65 -22.29 8.69
CA GLY A 983 18.54 -21.37 8.91
C GLY A 983 17.48 -21.36 7.80
N PRO A 984 17.83 -21.05 6.54
CA PRO A 984 16.87 -21.02 5.43
C PRO A 984 16.14 -22.36 5.23
N VAL A 985 16.84 -23.49 5.42
CA VAL A 985 16.25 -24.83 5.33
C VAL A 985 15.27 -25.09 6.49
N VAL A 986 15.60 -24.63 7.71
CA VAL A 986 14.69 -24.68 8.86
C VAL A 986 13.46 -23.80 8.62
N PHE A 987 13.63 -22.62 8.04
CA PHE A 987 12.50 -21.75 7.70
C PHE A 987 11.63 -22.33 6.57
N ALA A 988 12.22 -23.07 5.63
CA ALA A 988 11.45 -23.85 4.67
C ALA A 988 10.60 -24.93 5.37
N ALA A 989 11.14 -25.63 6.37
CA ALA A 989 10.35 -26.57 7.18
C ALA A 989 9.26 -25.88 8.02
N VAL A 990 9.52 -24.67 8.52
CA VAL A 990 8.52 -23.82 9.20
C VAL A 990 7.36 -23.48 8.29
N LEU A 991 7.63 -23.16 7.01
CA LEU A 991 6.58 -22.90 6.02
C LEU A 991 5.69 -24.12 5.77
N VAL A 992 6.26 -25.33 5.74
CA VAL A 992 5.50 -26.60 5.62
C VAL A 992 4.55 -26.84 6.80
N LEU A 993 4.95 -26.45 8.02
CA LEU A 993 4.10 -26.57 9.23
C LEU A 993 3.02 -25.49 9.32
N GLY A 994 2.98 -24.55 8.37
CA GLY A 994 2.13 -23.37 8.42
C GLY A 994 2.79 -22.22 9.18
N GLN A 995 2.76 -21.03 8.57
CA GLN A 995 3.46 -19.82 9.02
C GLN A 995 3.30 -19.53 10.53
N ARG A 996 2.06 -19.48 11.03
CA ARG A 996 1.78 -19.13 12.43
C ARG A 996 2.36 -20.16 13.41
N GLN A 997 2.06 -21.44 13.18
CA GLN A 997 2.46 -22.52 14.10
C GLN A 997 3.97 -22.75 14.04
N GLY A 998 4.55 -22.75 12.84
CA GLY A 998 5.98 -22.99 12.64
C GLY A 998 6.86 -21.90 13.25
N LEU A 999 6.51 -20.61 13.10
CA LEU A 999 7.27 -19.50 13.70
C LEU A 999 7.22 -19.52 15.23
N ILE A 1000 6.04 -19.75 15.81
CA ILE A 1000 5.86 -19.86 17.26
C ILE A 1000 6.69 -21.03 17.80
N LEU A 1001 6.61 -22.20 17.16
CA LEU A 1001 7.32 -23.39 17.60
C LEU A 1001 8.84 -23.21 17.50
N LEU A 1002 9.34 -22.59 16.42
CA LEU A 1002 10.76 -22.27 16.28
C LEU A 1002 11.22 -21.27 17.35
N GLY A 1003 10.43 -20.21 17.60
CA GLY A 1003 10.75 -19.23 18.64
C GLY A 1003 10.79 -19.82 20.04
N ILE A 1004 9.84 -20.70 20.39
CA ILE A 1004 9.83 -21.46 21.66
C ILE A 1004 11.06 -22.37 21.73
N ALA A 1005 11.36 -23.12 20.67
CA ALA A 1005 12.51 -24.02 20.64
C ALA A 1005 13.83 -23.27 20.89
N ILE A 1006 14.03 -22.11 20.26
CA ILE A 1006 15.22 -21.29 20.44
C ILE A 1006 15.33 -20.77 21.88
N ALA A 1007 14.23 -20.30 22.47
CA ALA A 1007 14.21 -19.85 23.86
C ALA A 1007 14.51 -20.99 24.85
N VAL A 1008 13.92 -22.18 24.63
CA VAL A 1008 14.08 -23.35 25.50
C VAL A 1008 15.48 -23.95 25.40
N ILE A 1009 16.06 -24.02 24.19
CA ILE A 1009 17.40 -24.58 23.95
C ILE A 1009 18.50 -23.78 24.66
N ALA A 1010 18.30 -22.47 24.86
CA ALA A 1010 19.27 -21.62 25.55
C ALA A 1010 19.32 -21.82 27.09
N ILE A 1011 18.23 -22.31 27.71
CA ILE A 1011 18.09 -22.45 29.17
C ILE A 1011 19.05 -23.48 29.79
N PRO A 1012 19.22 -24.71 29.24
CA PRO A 1012 20.15 -25.71 29.77
C PRO A 1012 21.59 -25.22 29.97
N TYR A 1013 22.05 -24.26 29.16
CA TYR A 1013 23.40 -23.71 29.26
C TYR A 1013 23.65 -22.99 30.60
N VAL A 1014 22.59 -22.49 31.26
CA VAL A 1014 22.67 -21.86 32.59
C VAL A 1014 23.14 -22.85 33.67
N PHE A 1015 22.70 -24.11 33.58
CA PHE A 1015 23.02 -25.14 34.56
C PHE A 1015 24.41 -25.74 34.34
N ILE A 1016 24.83 -25.84 33.07
CA ILE A 1016 26.15 -26.41 32.69
C ILE A 1016 27.30 -25.52 33.16
N ARG A 1017 27.11 -24.19 33.21
CA ARG A 1017 28.12 -23.24 33.69
C ARG A 1017 28.44 -23.36 35.18
N LYS A 1018 27.46 -23.75 36.01
CA LYS A 1018 27.62 -23.85 37.49
C LYS A 1018 28.42 -25.08 37.93
N ALA A 1019 28.77 -25.99 37.02
CA ALA A 1019 29.56 -27.19 37.29
C ALA A 1019 31.08 -26.95 37.19
N ASP A 1020 31.50 -25.69 37.05
CA ASP A 1020 32.86 -25.16 37.26
C ASP A 1020 32.89 -24.31 38.53
#